data_AF-A0AAW1UXA7-F1
#
_entry.id   AF-A0AAW1UXA7-F1
#
_cell.length_a   1.000
_cell.length_b   1.000
_cell.length_c   1.000
_cell.angle_alpha   90.00
_cell.angle_beta   90.00
_cell.angle_gamma   90.00
#
_symmetry.space_group_name_H-M   'P 1'
#
loop_
_entity.id
_entity.type
_entity.pdbx_description
1 polymer ?
#
loop_
_entity_poly.entity_id
_entity_poly.type
_entity_poly.pdbx_seq_one_letter_code
_entity_poly.pdbx_strand_id
1 'polypeptide(L)'
;MFGMHNSFLFHFKGNDLKIRDNVSISSVRSVTLAAFVEHFLEYIELMEYFRDFLDSFKYCEPSQTYLCYGVAIKRNILYPIYEKLIDVEEIIRKQEETFTLLKLSERLISIFAPLKSLREVHQEVTVSIQDNSALYCSTSLLCNLRSSLKHSITKLEHDLKLTLYLECLYKYFFLIDSWLTRNDFVDINEEFVLVKVTSTQSLEYKTSPFLSTKTSYDVCADIKTEFRMHGIIEIICTKVLQIAKNIRLLFLLRKFDFYTKFEGTLHQELLRRFLIELCKYFKYEGEDVLENLMDFQEIEHQKALVIKYPIINSEKCKQIVEMDKLENLVDTNDSFLMEAFAEFISKEESLKESKPHDMTLFDRISKITTGLFPLRNSLEKIFKDILKDRFSVSGLMVKSALIEDHHLAKILEFLRGLYLFGDSSIYPFFQQFFDEMKFLQHSPWRYMKFSSHLKDMLSEMYPPVCNKCDISLNSAKEHYVDALDLCDSLNINVVMKWPLNIVITEDEIVLYESLFHFIIKLKWAFHTLNSLSCKDISIQRKGVGKVIKNTVKKLEVFKFSLLHCLNFIQHYVIYFCITKCLKQFELDFEKSNDLDSVIKSHRDFVEGVHNMVGFLQSEKDAYNFQSVLHCVKVLNSVWYDLDLAMDERVLDASYNLFKKCKAKLETQVNKIYLMNY
;
A
#
# COMPACT_ATOMS: atom_id res chain seq x y z
N MET A 1 43.03 -9.53 22.88
CA MET A 1 42.01 -8.46 23.01
C MET A 1 41.72 -7.80 21.66
N PHE A 2 42.70 -7.20 20.96
CA PHE A 2 42.47 -6.59 19.63
C PHE A 2 42.37 -7.57 18.43
N GLY A 3 42.59 -8.86 18.68
CA GLY A 3 42.46 -9.96 17.72
C GLY A 3 43.18 -11.20 18.23
N MET A 4 42.84 -12.37 17.70
CA MET A 4 43.57 -13.59 18.00
C MET A 4 44.98 -13.55 17.38
N HIS A 5 46.00 -13.61 18.23
CA HIS A 5 47.39 -13.62 17.78
C HIS A 5 48.22 -14.54 18.68
N ASN A 6 49.25 -15.15 18.09
CA ASN A 6 50.27 -15.85 18.86
C ASN A 6 50.99 -14.83 19.73
N SER A 7 50.94 -15.01 21.05
CA SER A 7 51.61 -14.16 22.01
C SER A 7 52.42 -15.00 22.98
N PHE A 8 53.07 -14.36 23.95
CA PHE A 8 53.79 -15.07 25.00
C PHE A 8 52.85 -15.92 25.88
N LEU A 9 51.58 -15.53 25.98
CA LEU A 9 50.56 -16.22 26.80
C LEU A 9 49.67 -17.16 25.98
N PHE A 10 49.44 -16.85 24.70
CA PHE A 10 48.49 -17.57 23.84
C PHE A 10 49.21 -18.27 22.67
N HIS A 11 48.77 -19.47 22.34
CA HIS A 11 49.20 -20.19 21.13
C HIS A 11 48.01 -20.79 20.40
N PHE A 12 48.03 -20.77 19.06
CA PHE A 12 47.03 -21.47 18.27
C PHE A 12 47.26 -22.98 18.24
N LYS A 13 46.22 -23.77 18.49
CA LYS A 13 46.21 -25.23 18.42
C LYS A 13 45.11 -25.67 17.44
N GLY A 14 45.39 -25.53 16.14
CA GLY A 14 44.36 -25.60 15.09
C GLY A 14 43.75 -24.22 14.85
N ASN A 15 42.41 -24.13 14.78
CA ASN A 15 41.66 -22.86 14.77
C ASN A 15 41.41 -22.29 16.17
N ASP A 16 41.70 -23.03 17.23
CA ASP A 16 41.40 -22.61 18.60
C ASP A 16 42.62 -21.97 19.28
N LEU A 17 42.41 -20.82 19.93
CA LEU A 17 43.42 -20.15 20.74
C LEU A 17 43.50 -20.84 22.11
N LYS A 18 44.67 -21.39 22.46
CA LYS A 18 44.90 -22.05 23.76
C LYS A 18 45.99 -21.35 24.56
N ILE A 19 45.91 -21.45 25.88
CA ILE A 19 46.92 -20.90 26.79
C ILE A 19 48.19 -21.75 26.69
N ARG A 20 49.37 -21.12 26.71
CA ARG A 20 50.64 -21.85 26.77
C ARG A 20 50.85 -22.46 28.14
N ASP A 21 51.09 -23.76 28.15
CA ASP A 21 51.48 -24.49 29.35
C ASP A 21 52.86 -23.99 29.82
N ASN A 22 53.04 -23.82 31.14
CA ASN A 22 54.28 -23.40 31.83
C ASN A 22 54.62 -21.90 31.87
N VAL A 23 53.65 -21.00 31.76
CA VAL A 23 53.88 -19.58 32.10
C VAL A 23 53.70 -19.33 33.61
N SER A 24 54.70 -18.74 34.26
CA SER A 24 54.63 -18.35 35.68
C SER A 24 55.13 -16.92 35.89
N ILE A 25 54.49 -16.20 36.81
CA ILE A 25 54.97 -14.91 37.32
C ILE A 25 55.55 -15.15 38.72
N SER A 26 56.55 -14.39 39.14
CA SER A 26 57.19 -14.52 40.47
C SER A 26 56.20 -14.49 41.65
N SER A 27 55.04 -13.84 41.48
CA SER A 27 54.00 -13.69 42.50
C SER A 27 52.81 -14.66 42.37
N VAL A 28 52.70 -15.46 41.30
CA VAL A 28 51.51 -16.30 41.03
C VAL A 28 51.90 -17.67 40.47
N ARG A 29 51.29 -18.73 41.00
CA ARG A 29 51.49 -20.11 40.48
C ARG A 29 50.92 -20.22 39.06
N SER A 30 51.57 -21.03 38.21
CA SER A 30 51.17 -21.23 36.81
C SER A 30 49.71 -21.64 36.63
N VAL A 31 49.20 -22.51 37.51
CA VAL A 31 47.80 -22.98 37.49
C VAL A 31 46.80 -21.84 37.73
N THR A 32 47.09 -20.95 38.69
CA THR A 32 46.20 -19.82 39.03
C THR A 32 46.21 -18.76 37.94
N LEU A 33 47.37 -18.53 37.32
CA LEU A 33 47.50 -17.61 36.20
C LEU A 33 46.76 -18.14 34.96
N ALA A 34 46.86 -19.44 34.67
CA ALA A 34 46.13 -20.06 33.57
C ALA A 34 44.61 -19.91 33.75
N ALA A 35 44.08 -20.23 34.93
CA ALA A 35 42.65 -20.11 35.23
C ALA A 35 42.15 -18.65 35.11
N PHE A 36 42.97 -17.67 35.51
CA PHE A 36 42.64 -16.26 35.35
C PHE A 36 42.56 -15.84 33.87
N VAL A 37 43.54 -16.24 33.07
CA VAL A 37 43.60 -15.90 31.64
C VAL A 37 42.50 -16.61 30.83
N GLU A 38 42.10 -17.82 31.24
CA GLU A 38 41.02 -18.59 30.62
C GLU A 38 39.68 -17.86 30.67
N HIS A 39 39.40 -17.12 31.73
CA HIS A 39 38.19 -16.30 31.82
C HIS A 39 38.13 -15.21 30.73
N PHE A 40 39.27 -14.71 30.28
CA PHE A 40 39.36 -13.70 29.22
C PHE A 40 39.41 -14.30 27.82
N LEU A 41 39.70 -15.60 27.70
CA LEU A 41 39.73 -16.30 26.42
C LEU A 41 38.34 -16.28 25.76
N GLU A 42 37.29 -16.54 26.54
CA GLU A 42 35.89 -16.49 26.07
C GLU A 42 35.56 -15.14 25.41
N TYR A 43 35.99 -14.03 26.00
CA TYR A 43 35.73 -12.69 25.44
C TYR A 43 36.53 -12.40 24.17
N ILE A 44 37.75 -12.95 24.06
CA ILE A 44 38.57 -12.83 22.85
C ILE A 44 37.93 -13.63 21.70
N GLU A 45 37.44 -14.84 21.99
CA GLU A 45 36.69 -15.65 21.04
C GLU A 45 35.41 -14.96 20.56
N LEU A 46 34.68 -14.28 21.45
CA LEU A 46 33.49 -13.50 21.08
C LEU A 46 33.81 -12.32 20.17
N MET A 47 34.90 -11.60 20.44
CA MET A 47 35.34 -10.49 19.59
C MET A 47 35.74 -10.97 18.19
N GLU A 48 36.40 -12.14 18.10
CA GLU A 48 36.75 -12.75 16.82
C GLU A 48 35.50 -13.26 16.10
N TYR A 49 34.56 -13.90 16.81
CA TYR A 49 33.28 -14.34 16.24
C TYR A 49 32.51 -13.19 15.55
N PHE A 50 32.42 -12.02 16.19
CA PHE A 50 31.78 -10.85 15.56
C PHE A 50 32.61 -10.28 14.41
N ARG A 51 33.95 -10.40 14.45
CA ARG A 51 34.81 -10.00 13.33
C ARG A 51 34.60 -10.91 12.12
N ASP A 52 34.57 -12.22 12.33
CA ASP A 52 34.30 -13.23 11.30
C ASP A 52 32.91 -13.03 10.70
N PHE A 53 31.91 -12.74 11.53
CA PHE A 53 30.56 -12.39 11.06
C PHE A 53 30.58 -11.14 10.17
N LEU A 54 31.28 -10.07 10.57
CA LEU A 54 31.40 -8.85 9.75
C LEU A 54 32.19 -9.08 8.46
N ASP A 55 33.20 -9.94 8.50
CA ASP A 55 34.00 -10.30 7.32
C ASP A 55 33.24 -11.23 6.37
N SER A 56 32.28 -12.02 6.87
CA SER A 56 31.40 -12.87 6.04
C SER A 56 30.60 -12.05 5.01
N PHE A 57 30.28 -10.79 5.31
CA PHE A 57 29.59 -9.87 4.41
C PHE A 57 30.39 -9.48 3.16
N LYS A 58 31.71 -9.71 3.15
CA LYS A 58 32.54 -9.49 1.96
C LYS A 58 32.40 -10.63 0.94
N TYR A 59 31.99 -11.81 1.41
CA TYR A 59 31.95 -13.04 0.60
C TYR A 59 30.52 -13.45 0.23
N CYS A 60 29.54 -13.17 1.09
CA CYS A 60 28.12 -13.34 0.80
C CYS A 60 27.50 -11.96 0.60
N GLU A 61 26.82 -11.73 -0.53
CA GLU A 61 26.01 -10.52 -0.74
C GLU A 61 24.83 -10.53 0.23
N PRO A 62 24.88 -9.80 1.36
CA PRO A 62 23.82 -9.84 2.35
C PRO A 62 22.75 -8.79 2.02
N SER A 63 21.56 -8.92 2.61
CA SER A 63 20.57 -7.86 2.53
C SER A 63 21.11 -6.57 3.19
N GLN A 64 20.72 -5.40 2.70
CA GLN A 64 21.27 -4.14 3.23
C GLN A 64 20.78 -3.90 4.66
N THR A 65 19.65 -4.48 5.04
CA THR A 65 19.19 -4.54 6.43
C THR A 65 20.18 -5.31 7.34
N TYR A 66 20.78 -6.41 6.85
CA TYR A 66 21.84 -7.12 7.58
C TYR A 66 23.14 -6.32 7.63
N LEU A 67 23.47 -5.55 6.58
CA LEU A 67 24.59 -4.61 6.62
C LEU A 67 24.37 -3.53 7.69
N CYS A 68 23.18 -2.94 7.78
CA CYS A 68 22.82 -1.98 8.83
C CYS A 68 22.97 -2.60 10.23
N TYR A 69 22.55 -3.85 10.41
CA TYR A 69 22.75 -4.58 11.66
C TYR A 69 24.24 -4.77 12.00
N GLY A 70 25.06 -5.16 11.02
CA GLY A 70 26.51 -5.28 11.16
C GLY A 70 27.20 -3.96 11.52
N VAL A 71 26.83 -2.87 10.82
CA VAL A 71 27.32 -1.52 11.10
C VAL A 71 26.94 -1.09 12.51
N ALA A 72 25.71 -1.37 12.94
CA ALA A 72 25.25 -1.06 14.29
C ALA A 72 26.06 -1.80 15.36
N ILE A 73 26.36 -3.09 15.17
CA ILE A 73 27.25 -3.85 16.08
C ILE A 73 28.63 -3.21 16.12
N LYS A 74 29.21 -2.92 14.96
CA LYS A 74 30.55 -2.37 14.85
C LYS A 74 30.66 -0.99 15.51
N ARG A 75 29.72 -0.10 15.21
CA ARG A 75 29.75 1.31 15.63
C ARG A 75 29.28 1.51 17.07
N ASN A 76 28.18 0.88 17.47
CA ASN A 76 27.56 1.14 18.78
C ASN A 76 28.12 0.25 19.90
N ILE A 77 28.80 -0.85 19.57
CA ILE A 77 29.26 -1.83 20.58
C ILE A 77 30.77 -2.07 20.46
N LEU A 78 31.27 -2.49 19.29
CA LEU A 78 32.68 -2.86 19.17
C LEU A 78 33.62 -1.64 19.27
N TYR A 79 33.29 -0.53 18.61
CA TYR A 79 34.14 0.66 18.63
C TYR A 79 34.30 1.27 20.05
N PRO A 80 33.23 1.47 20.84
CA PRO A 80 33.36 1.92 22.23
C PRO A 80 34.17 0.96 23.12
N ILE A 81 34.11 -0.35 22.84
CA ILE A 81 34.95 -1.34 23.53
C ILE A 81 36.42 -1.14 23.17
N TYR A 82 36.74 -0.96 21.89
CA TYR A 82 38.11 -0.72 21.45
C TYR A 82 38.67 0.60 22.02
N GLU A 83 37.88 1.66 22.02
CA GLU A 83 38.26 2.95 22.61
C GLU A 83 38.57 2.81 24.10
N LYS A 84 37.69 2.15 24.87
CA LYS A 84 37.94 1.87 26.29
C LYS A 84 39.16 0.97 26.53
N LEU A 85 39.48 0.07 25.60
CA LEU A 85 40.69 -0.75 25.67
C LEU A 85 41.96 0.07 25.40
N ILE A 86 41.90 1.02 24.47
CA ILE A 86 42.98 1.99 24.21
C ILE A 86 43.20 2.85 25.45
N ASP A 87 42.13 3.34 26.09
CA ASP A 87 42.23 4.12 27.33
C ASP A 87 42.92 3.32 28.45
N VAL A 88 42.57 2.04 28.59
CA VAL A 88 43.22 1.15 29.57
C VAL A 88 44.70 0.95 29.22
N GLU A 89 45.04 0.81 27.94
CA GLU A 89 46.43 0.72 27.49
C GLU A 89 47.21 2.00 27.80
N GLU A 90 46.61 3.18 27.58
CA GLU A 90 47.23 4.47 27.90
C GLU A 90 47.47 4.64 29.40
N ILE A 91 46.51 4.24 30.24
CA ILE A 91 46.66 4.26 31.71
C ILE A 91 47.83 3.37 32.13
N ILE A 92 47.94 2.17 31.55
CA ILE A 92 49.05 1.24 31.83
C ILE A 92 50.39 1.82 31.34
N ARG A 93 50.40 2.52 30.19
CA ARG A 93 51.61 3.13 29.61
C ARG A 93 52.12 4.31 30.44
N LYS A 94 51.21 5.14 30.97
CA LYS A 94 51.57 6.31 31.79
C LYS A 94 52.15 5.92 33.16
N GLN A 95 51.80 4.75 33.68
CA GLN A 95 52.31 4.19 34.95
C GLN A 95 52.20 5.12 36.17
N GLU A 96 51.22 6.02 36.17
CA GLU A 96 51.01 6.98 37.27
C GLU A 96 50.46 6.30 38.54
N GLU A 97 49.81 5.14 38.41
CA GLU A 97 49.25 4.36 39.52
C GLU A 97 49.65 2.88 39.48
N THR A 98 49.68 2.24 40.65
CA THR A 98 49.85 0.78 40.76
C THR A 98 48.62 0.05 40.22
N PHE A 99 48.72 -0.40 38.97
CA PHE A 99 47.67 -1.16 38.28
C PHE A 99 47.89 -2.68 38.46
N THR A 100 47.08 -3.31 39.30
CA THR A 100 47.17 -4.76 39.57
C THR A 100 46.34 -5.58 38.59
N LEU A 101 46.65 -6.87 38.43
CA LEU A 101 45.86 -7.80 37.59
C LEU A 101 44.38 -7.87 38.02
N LEU A 102 44.08 -7.68 39.30
CA LEU A 102 42.70 -7.64 39.81
C LEU A 102 41.96 -6.37 39.37
N LYS A 103 42.59 -5.19 39.50
CA LYS A 103 42.01 -3.92 39.00
C LYS A 103 41.80 -3.96 37.48
N LEU A 104 42.74 -4.57 36.76
CA LEU A 104 42.60 -4.82 35.32
C LEU A 104 41.38 -5.71 35.04
N SER A 105 41.22 -6.81 35.80
CA SER A 105 40.09 -7.72 35.59
C SER A 105 38.73 -7.08 35.83
N GLU A 106 38.56 -6.30 36.90
CA GLU A 106 37.29 -5.62 37.19
C GLU A 106 36.91 -4.65 36.07
N ARG A 107 37.90 -3.89 35.57
CA ARG A 107 37.70 -2.93 34.49
C ARG A 107 37.38 -3.62 33.16
N LEU A 108 38.08 -4.70 32.82
CA LEU A 108 37.83 -5.47 31.61
C LEU A 108 36.47 -6.18 31.64
N ILE A 109 36.07 -6.76 32.77
CA ILE A 109 34.76 -7.42 32.92
C ILE A 109 33.64 -6.41 32.69
N SER A 110 33.77 -5.19 33.24
CA SER A 110 32.81 -4.09 33.01
C SER A 110 32.74 -3.68 31.54
N ILE A 111 33.89 -3.59 30.86
CA ILE A 111 33.96 -3.24 29.43
C ILE A 111 33.32 -4.32 28.55
N PHE A 112 33.51 -5.61 28.88
CA PHE A 112 33.05 -6.73 28.06
C PHE A 112 31.66 -7.27 28.42
N ALA A 113 31.03 -6.80 29.51
CA ALA A 113 29.67 -7.16 29.87
C ALA A 113 28.66 -7.08 28.69
N PRO A 114 28.69 -6.04 27.82
CA PRO A 114 27.81 -5.96 26.66
C PRO A 114 27.98 -7.07 25.62
N LEU A 115 29.17 -7.66 25.48
CA LEU A 115 29.44 -8.69 24.46
C LEU A 115 28.69 -10.00 24.74
N LYS A 116 28.56 -10.38 26.01
CA LYS A 116 27.83 -11.59 26.39
C LYS A 116 26.35 -11.45 26.09
N SER A 117 25.74 -10.34 26.50
CA SER A 117 24.36 -10.02 26.14
C SER A 117 24.18 -9.90 24.63
N LEU A 118 25.13 -9.30 23.90
CA LEU A 118 25.06 -9.22 22.44
C LEU A 118 25.07 -10.60 21.78
N ARG A 119 25.86 -11.56 22.27
CA ARG A 119 25.89 -12.93 21.74
C ARG A 119 24.53 -13.61 21.84
N GLU A 120 23.88 -13.49 23.00
CA GLU A 120 22.54 -14.03 23.23
C GLU A 120 21.53 -13.42 22.26
N VAL A 121 21.54 -12.08 22.13
CA VAL A 121 20.66 -11.37 21.19
C VAL A 121 20.94 -11.77 19.74
N HIS A 122 22.20 -11.91 19.36
CA HIS A 122 22.59 -12.30 18.02
C HIS A 122 22.08 -13.71 17.67
N GLN A 123 22.25 -14.68 18.57
CA GLN A 123 21.76 -16.05 18.37
C GLN A 123 20.22 -16.13 18.27
N GLU A 124 19.49 -15.28 19.00
CA GLU A 124 18.02 -15.20 18.90
C GLU A 124 17.53 -14.59 17.59
N VAL A 125 18.32 -13.68 17.01
CA VAL A 125 17.85 -12.76 15.96
C VAL A 125 18.30 -13.19 14.56
N THR A 126 19.51 -13.73 14.42
CA THR A 126 20.09 -14.02 13.10
C THR A 126 19.61 -15.33 12.50
N VAL A 127 19.38 -15.30 11.19
CA VAL A 127 19.06 -16.47 10.36
C VAL A 127 20.22 -16.69 9.38
N SER A 128 20.47 -17.93 8.96
CA SER A 128 21.53 -18.23 7.98
C SER A 128 21.29 -17.49 6.66
N ILE A 129 22.24 -16.64 6.29
CA ILE A 129 22.18 -15.75 5.12
C ILE A 129 22.27 -16.55 3.80
N GLN A 130 22.98 -17.67 3.81
CA GLN A 130 23.25 -18.48 2.61
C GLN A 130 22.07 -19.35 2.17
N ASP A 131 21.17 -19.73 3.09
CA ASP A 131 20.11 -20.69 2.82
C ASP A 131 18.76 -20.03 2.48
N ASN A 132 18.63 -18.72 2.70
CA ASN A 132 17.35 -18.02 2.72
C ASN A 132 17.36 -16.79 1.80
N SER A 133 16.17 -16.40 1.31
CA SER A 133 16.02 -15.20 0.49
C SER A 133 16.32 -13.93 1.29
N ALA A 134 16.82 -12.89 0.61
CA ALA A 134 17.13 -11.59 1.23
C ALA A 134 15.92 -10.99 1.97
N LEU A 135 14.72 -11.12 1.39
CA LEU A 135 13.43 -10.71 1.99
C LEU A 135 13.09 -11.49 3.26
N TYR A 136 13.30 -12.82 3.26
CA TYR A 136 13.03 -13.62 4.45
C TYR A 136 14.00 -13.27 5.57
N CYS A 137 15.28 -13.09 5.23
CA CYS A 137 16.31 -12.67 6.16
C CYS A 137 15.96 -11.32 6.79
N SER A 138 15.70 -10.28 5.99
CA SER A 138 15.40 -8.92 6.47
C SER A 138 14.13 -8.87 7.34
N THR A 139 13.04 -9.50 6.89
CA THR A 139 11.77 -9.50 7.64
C THR A 139 11.86 -10.31 8.93
N SER A 140 12.51 -11.48 8.90
CA SER A 140 12.74 -12.28 10.11
C SER A 140 13.60 -11.52 11.12
N LEU A 141 14.67 -10.86 10.67
CA LEU A 141 15.55 -10.07 11.53
C LEU A 141 14.77 -8.97 12.28
N LEU A 142 13.97 -8.17 11.55
CA LEU A 142 13.18 -7.09 12.14
C LEU A 142 12.09 -7.62 13.08
N CYS A 143 11.38 -8.69 12.70
CA CYS A 143 10.36 -9.31 13.53
C CYS A 143 10.94 -9.93 14.81
N ASN A 144 12.09 -10.61 14.70
CA ASN A 144 12.78 -11.24 15.83
C ASN A 144 13.36 -10.20 16.79
N LEU A 145 13.95 -9.11 16.28
CA LEU A 145 14.38 -7.99 17.14
C LEU A 145 13.19 -7.35 17.86
N ARG A 146 12.06 -7.17 17.15
CA ARG A 146 10.85 -6.59 17.74
C ARG A 146 10.22 -7.50 18.79
N SER A 147 10.25 -8.81 18.60
CA SER A 147 9.74 -9.78 19.58
C SER A 147 10.68 -9.90 20.77
N SER A 148 12.00 -9.95 20.55
CA SER A 148 12.99 -10.04 21.64
C SER A 148 12.99 -8.79 22.55
N LEU A 149 12.62 -7.63 22.01
CA LEU A 149 12.36 -6.41 22.80
C LEU A 149 11.24 -6.55 23.84
N LYS A 150 10.28 -7.46 23.62
CA LYS A 150 9.20 -7.72 24.61
C LYS A 150 9.68 -8.58 25.77
N HIS A 151 10.78 -9.31 25.60
CA HIS A 151 11.29 -10.30 26.53
C HIS A 151 12.62 -9.89 27.19
N SER A 152 13.01 -8.62 27.11
CA SER A 152 14.26 -8.12 27.71
C SER A 152 14.25 -8.21 29.24
N ILE A 153 15.30 -8.81 29.82
CA ILE A 153 15.41 -9.04 31.27
C ILE A 153 16.25 -7.93 31.92
N THR A 154 17.34 -7.51 31.26
CA THR A 154 18.26 -6.50 31.79
C THR A 154 18.17 -5.17 31.05
N LYS A 155 18.50 -4.06 31.74
CA LYS A 155 18.58 -2.72 31.12
C LYS A 155 19.52 -2.72 29.92
N LEU A 156 20.71 -3.29 30.09
CA LEU A 156 21.75 -3.31 29.07
C LEU A 156 21.27 -4.05 27.81
N GLU A 157 20.67 -5.22 27.99
CA GLU A 157 20.09 -6.00 26.90
C GLU A 157 18.94 -5.24 26.20
N HIS A 158 18.10 -4.53 26.97
CA HIS A 158 17.04 -3.70 26.42
C HIS A 158 17.58 -2.55 25.55
N ASP A 159 18.56 -1.80 26.06
CA ASP A 159 19.18 -0.68 25.35
C ASP A 159 19.90 -1.16 24.07
N LEU A 160 20.58 -2.31 24.14
CA LEU A 160 21.21 -2.96 22.98
C LEU A 160 20.17 -3.37 21.92
N LYS A 161 19.14 -4.13 22.32
CA LYS A 161 18.06 -4.56 21.42
C LYS A 161 17.37 -3.36 20.76
N LEU A 162 17.14 -2.28 21.51
CA LEU A 162 16.46 -1.09 21.02
C LEU A 162 17.33 -0.33 20.01
N THR A 163 18.62 -0.16 20.32
CA THR A 163 19.57 0.50 19.42
C THR A 163 19.70 -0.28 18.11
N LEU A 164 19.88 -1.60 18.19
CA LEU A 164 19.99 -2.47 17.01
C LEU A 164 18.71 -2.41 16.16
N TYR A 165 17.54 -2.44 16.80
CA TYR A 165 16.26 -2.36 16.08
C TYR A 165 16.09 -1.04 15.33
N LEU A 166 16.40 0.10 15.96
CA LEU A 166 16.26 1.42 15.33
C LEU A 166 17.23 1.60 14.15
N GLU A 167 18.44 1.08 14.24
CA GLU A 167 19.43 1.12 13.15
C GLU A 167 19.03 0.21 11.98
N CYS A 168 18.49 -0.99 12.25
CA CYS A 168 18.04 -1.89 11.18
C CYS A 168 16.88 -1.31 10.37
N LEU A 169 16.02 -0.49 11.00
CA LEU A 169 14.92 0.17 10.29
C LEU A 169 15.38 1.26 9.32
N TYR A 170 16.62 1.74 9.43
CA TYR A 170 17.14 2.82 8.61
C TYR A 170 16.92 2.56 7.12
N LYS A 171 17.30 1.37 6.63
CA LYS A 171 17.21 1.05 5.21
C LYS A 171 15.77 1.02 4.70
N TYR A 172 14.85 0.47 5.49
CA TYR A 172 13.42 0.48 5.16
C TYR A 172 12.89 1.90 5.06
N PHE A 173 13.22 2.77 6.01
CA PHE A 173 12.79 4.17 5.96
C PHE A 173 13.47 4.97 4.86
N PHE A 174 14.72 4.69 4.52
CA PHE A 174 15.40 5.30 3.38
C PHE A 174 14.71 4.94 2.07
N LEU A 175 14.34 3.67 1.87
CA LEU A 175 13.57 3.24 0.69
C LEU A 175 12.20 3.90 0.66
N ILE A 176 11.49 3.96 1.78
CA ILE A 176 10.19 4.65 1.87
C ILE A 176 10.35 6.14 1.56
N ASP A 177 11.37 6.79 2.10
CA ASP A 177 11.60 8.23 1.88
C ASP A 177 11.94 8.49 0.40
N SER A 178 12.84 7.72 -0.21
CA SER A 178 13.14 7.80 -1.65
C SER A 178 11.90 7.54 -2.50
N TRP A 179 11.09 6.56 -2.12
CA TRP A 179 9.90 6.21 -2.87
C TRP A 179 8.80 7.27 -2.78
N LEU A 180 8.53 7.78 -1.58
CA LEU A 180 7.47 8.77 -1.37
C LEU A 180 7.89 10.19 -1.82
N THR A 181 9.18 10.54 -1.69
CA THR A 181 9.66 11.86 -2.13
C THR A 181 10.05 11.84 -3.61
N ARG A 182 10.92 10.94 -4.05
CA ARG A 182 11.47 10.96 -5.43
C ARG A 182 10.65 10.14 -6.42
N ASN A 183 9.65 9.36 -5.95
CA ASN A 183 8.92 8.38 -6.78
C ASN A 183 9.86 7.37 -7.44
N ASP A 184 11.00 7.14 -6.79
CA ASP A 184 12.05 6.22 -7.24
C ASP A 184 12.08 5.02 -6.29
N PHE A 185 11.48 3.92 -6.76
CA PHE A 185 11.45 2.65 -6.07
C PHE A 185 12.55 1.76 -6.64
N VAL A 186 13.73 1.81 -6.03
CA VAL A 186 14.89 0.99 -6.40
C VAL A 186 15.23 0.08 -5.24
N ASP A 187 14.69 -1.14 -5.28
CA ASP A 187 15.09 -2.22 -4.38
C ASP A 187 16.02 -3.18 -5.12
N ILE A 188 17.33 -2.91 -5.03
CA ILE A 188 18.38 -3.69 -5.74
C ILE A 188 18.50 -5.10 -5.16
N ASN A 189 18.21 -5.28 -3.87
CA ASN A 189 18.46 -6.53 -3.14
C ASN A 189 17.17 -7.32 -2.87
N GLU A 190 16.03 -6.87 -3.41
CA GLU A 190 14.69 -7.47 -3.23
C GLU A 190 14.37 -7.77 -1.75
N GLU A 191 14.76 -6.88 -0.85
CA GLU A 191 14.59 -7.06 0.60
C GLU A 191 13.31 -6.38 1.14
N PHE A 192 12.69 -5.51 0.34
CA PHE A 192 11.55 -4.71 0.74
C PHE A 192 10.24 -5.50 0.62
N VAL A 193 9.30 -5.16 1.50
CA VAL A 193 8.03 -5.89 1.65
C VAL A 193 7.06 -5.64 0.48
N LEU A 194 7.23 -4.51 -0.22
CA LEU A 194 6.38 -4.10 -1.33
C LEU A 194 7.11 -4.32 -2.64
N VAL A 195 6.42 -4.87 -3.63
CA VAL A 195 6.98 -5.17 -4.96
C VAL A 195 6.19 -4.44 -6.02
N LYS A 196 6.89 -3.99 -7.06
CA LYS A 196 6.27 -3.45 -8.26
C LYS A 196 5.75 -4.61 -9.12
N VAL A 197 4.44 -4.69 -9.28
CA VAL A 197 3.82 -5.74 -10.09
C VAL A 197 4.12 -5.47 -11.56
N THR A 198 5.09 -6.21 -12.09
CA THR A 198 5.38 -6.22 -13.53
C THR A 198 4.50 -7.28 -14.14
N SER A 199 3.52 -6.87 -14.94
CA SER A 199 2.48 -7.71 -15.52
C SER A 199 3.04 -8.76 -16.49
N THR A 200 3.53 -9.87 -15.97
CA THR A 200 3.85 -11.07 -16.76
C THR A 200 3.14 -12.33 -16.25
N GLN A 201 2.45 -12.29 -15.11
CA GLN A 201 1.86 -13.50 -14.49
C GLN A 201 0.34 -13.48 -14.22
N SER A 202 -0.43 -12.54 -14.78
CA SER A 202 -1.89 -12.60 -14.73
C SER A 202 -2.56 -12.23 -16.07
N LEU A 203 -2.32 -13.07 -17.07
CA LEU A 203 -3.29 -13.26 -18.14
C LEU A 203 -4.43 -14.11 -17.58
N GLU A 204 -5.58 -13.50 -17.26
CA GLU A 204 -6.90 -14.09 -17.54
C GLU A 204 -8.14 -13.26 -17.17
N TYR A 205 -8.01 -12.08 -16.54
CA TYR A 205 -9.19 -11.21 -16.36
C TYR A 205 -8.99 -9.85 -17.04
N LYS A 206 -9.94 -9.57 -17.94
CA LYS A 206 -10.07 -8.37 -18.76
C LYS A 206 -10.22 -7.13 -17.87
N THR A 207 -9.11 -6.67 -17.32
CA THR A 207 -8.91 -5.26 -16.99
C THR A 207 -7.94 -4.73 -18.05
N SER A 208 -8.27 -3.59 -18.64
CA SER A 208 -7.46 -2.96 -19.68
C SER A 208 -5.95 -2.99 -19.34
N PRO A 209 -5.09 -3.53 -20.23
CA PRO A 209 -3.67 -3.82 -19.96
C PRO A 209 -2.81 -2.58 -19.71
N PHE A 210 -3.39 -1.38 -19.76
CA PHE A 210 -2.69 -0.12 -19.50
C PHE A 210 -2.65 0.26 -18.01
N LEU A 211 -3.58 -0.25 -17.19
CA LEU A 211 -3.72 0.18 -15.80
C LEU A 211 -2.90 -0.66 -14.81
N SER A 212 -2.81 -1.97 -15.05
CA SER A 212 -2.16 -2.93 -14.15
C SER A 212 -0.63 -2.87 -14.15
N THR A 213 -0.02 -1.98 -14.95
CA THR A 213 1.43 -2.01 -15.22
C THR A 213 2.17 -0.75 -14.75
N LYS A 214 1.46 0.34 -14.46
CA LYS A 214 2.08 1.65 -14.13
C LYS A 214 1.86 2.16 -12.69
N THR A 215 0.86 1.63 -11.97
CA THR A 215 0.50 2.03 -10.60
C THR A 215 0.41 0.87 -9.61
N SER A 216 0.62 -0.37 -10.06
CA SER A 216 0.45 -1.59 -9.28
C SER A 216 1.68 -1.88 -8.42
N TYR A 217 1.64 -1.39 -7.21
CA TYR A 217 2.47 -1.90 -6.13
C TYR A 217 1.59 -2.81 -5.27
N ASP A 218 2.13 -3.95 -4.87
CA ASP A 218 1.44 -4.88 -3.99
C ASP A 218 2.41 -5.48 -2.97
N VAL A 219 1.86 -6.10 -1.94
CA VAL A 219 2.64 -6.80 -0.92
C VAL A 219 3.21 -8.08 -1.52
N CYS A 220 4.51 -8.31 -1.32
CA CYS A 220 5.18 -9.51 -1.83
C CYS A 220 4.49 -10.79 -1.33
N ALA A 221 4.14 -11.69 -2.26
CA ALA A 221 3.43 -12.94 -1.98
C ALA A 221 4.24 -13.88 -1.06
N ASP A 222 5.56 -13.80 -1.10
CA ASP A 222 6.49 -14.70 -0.39
C ASP A 222 6.64 -14.40 1.12
N ILE A 223 5.97 -13.34 1.60
CA ILE A 223 6.01 -12.98 3.02
C ILE A 223 5.04 -13.87 3.81
N LYS A 224 5.56 -14.57 4.82
CA LYS A 224 4.73 -15.34 5.77
C LYS A 224 3.66 -14.43 6.39
N THR A 225 2.43 -14.92 6.45
CA THR A 225 1.25 -14.18 6.97
C THR A 225 1.46 -13.65 8.39
N GLU A 226 2.25 -14.35 9.21
CA GLU A 226 2.63 -13.95 10.56
C GLU A 226 3.39 -12.62 10.59
N PHE A 227 4.31 -12.39 9.64
CA PHE A 227 5.11 -11.17 9.57
C PHE A 227 4.34 -9.96 9.03
N ARG A 228 3.29 -10.20 8.23
CA ARG A 228 2.43 -9.12 7.68
C ARG A 228 1.65 -8.36 8.75
N MET A 229 1.37 -9.01 9.88
CA MET A 229 0.60 -8.44 11.00
C MET A 229 1.47 -7.81 12.08
N HIS A 230 2.79 -7.72 11.88
CA HIS A 230 3.73 -7.29 12.91
C HIS A 230 4.11 -5.81 12.80
N GLY A 231 3.52 -4.98 13.67
CA GLY A 231 4.02 -3.66 14.06
C GLY A 231 4.25 -2.69 12.90
N ILE A 232 5.51 -2.35 12.63
CA ILE A 232 5.88 -1.38 11.58
C ILE A 232 5.60 -1.95 10.17
N ILE A 233 5.75 -3.27 9.97
CA ILE A 233 5.53 -3.92 8.67
C ILE A 233 4.06 -3.82 8.26
N GLU A 234 3.13 -3.97 9.20
CA GLU A 234 1.68 -3.79 8.95
C GLU A 234 1.39 -2.36 8.44
N ILE A 235 2.03 -1.36 9.04
CA ILE A 235 1.87 0.05 8.65
C ILE A 235 2.43 0.27 7.24
N ILE A 236 3.54 -0.36 6.91
CA ILE A 236 4.14 -0.29 5.58
C ILE A 236 3.20 -0.92 4.53
N CYS A 237 2.69 -2.13 4.80
CA CYS A 237 1.80 -2.85 3.90
C CYS A 237 0.50 -2.12 3.62
N THR A 238 -0.05 -1.42 4.63
CA THR A 238 -1.35 -0.76 4.54
C THR A 238 -1.21 0.71 4.14
N LYS A 239 -0.66 1.53 5.04
CA LYS A 239 -0.64 2.99 4.90
C LYS A 239 0.40 3.50 3.94
N VAL A 240 1.64 2.98 4.01
CA VAL A 240 2.70 3.45 3.11
C VAL A 240 2.37 3.08 1.67
N LEU A 241 1.85 1.88 1.44
CA LEU A 241 1.37 1.47 0.12
C LEU A 241 0.27 2.40 -0.42
N GLN A 242 -0.72 2.73 0.40
CA GLN A 242 -1.81 3.64 0.03
C GLN A 242 -1.29 5.05 -0.31
N ILE A 243 -0.41 5.60 0.53
CA ILE A 243 0.21 6.91 0.28
C ILE A 243 1.04 6.87 -1.00
N ALA A 244 1.82 5.81 -1.21
CA ALA A 244 2.65 5.68 -2.39
C ALA A 244 1.83 5.59 -3.67
N LYS A 245 0.67 4.91 -3.66
CA LYS A 245 -0.28 4.91 -4.78
C LYS A 245 -0.80 6.31 -5.08
N ASN A 246 -1.17 7.07 -4.05
CA ASN A 246 -1.62 8.46 -4.20
C ASN A 246 -0.53 9.35 -4.82
N ILE A 247 0.70 9.29 -4.29
CA ILE A 247 1.84 10.06 -4.78
C ILE A 247 2.18 9.65 -6.22
N ARG A 248 2.24 8.35 -6.51
CA ARG A 248 2.48 7.85 -7.86
C ARG A 248 1.46 8.41 -8.86
N LEU A 249 0.18 8.47 -8.48
CA LEU A 249 -0.86 9.06 -9.30
C LEU A 249 -0.63 10.56 -9.51
N LEU A 250 -0.31 11.33 -8.47
CA LEU A 250 0.02 12.76 -8.60
C LEU A 250 1.19 13.00 -9.56
N PHE A 251 2.24 12.17 -9.48
CA PHE A 251 3.36 12.21 -10.42
C PHE A 251 2.93 11.92 -11.86
N LEU A 252 2.05 10.94 -12.09
CA LEU A 252 1.52 10.66 -13.42
C LEU A 252 0.65 11.81 -13.94
N LEU A 253 -0.10 12.48 -13.05
CA LEU A 253 -0.86 13.70 -13.32
C LEU A 253 0.01 14.95 -13.50
N ARG A 254 1.34 14.82 -13.33
CA ARG A 254 2.33 15.91 -13.40
C ARG A 254 2.11 17.03 -12.39
N LYS A 255 1.47 16.72 -11.24
CA LYS A 255 1.34 17.65 -10.11
C LYS A 255 2.49 17.42 -9.13
N PHE A 256 3.45 18.33 -9.13
CA PHE A 256 4.66 18.25 -8.31
C PHE A 256 4.59 19.12 -7.04
N ASP A 257 3.51 19.87 -6.82
CA ASP A 257 3.37 20.86 -5.74
C ASP A 257 3.23 20.25 -4.34
N PHE A 258 3.44 18.94 -4.21
CA PHE A 258 3.27 18.19 -2.97
C PHE A 258 4.45 18.34 -1.99
N TYR A 259 5.60 18.85 -2.43
CA TYR A 259 6.79 18.95 -1.56
C TYR A 259 6.70 20.08 -0.55
N THR A 260 6.15 19.76 0.62
CA THR A 260 6.50 20.46 1.85
C THR A 260 7.99 20.17 2.14
N LYS A 261 8.80 21.23 2.21
CA LYS A 261 10.21 21.12 2.61
C LYS A 261 10.27 20.62 4.05
N PHE A 262 10.50 19.33 4.24
CA PHE A 262 10.75 18.75 5.54
C PHE A 262 12.26 18.73 5.81
N GLU A 263 12.65 19.11 7.01
CA GLU A 263 14.02 19.00 7.49
C GLU A 263 14.27 17.54 7.89
N GLY A 264 15.17 16.86 7.17
CA GLY A 264 15.66 15.52 7.52
C GLY A 264 14.85 14.32 7.00
N THR A 265 15.51 13.16 7.03
CA THR A 265 14.97 11.87 6.57
C THR A 265 13.88 11.35 7.51
N LEU A 266 13.02 10.43 7.03
CA LEU A 266 11.99 9.80 7.85
C LEU A 266 12.57 9.10 9.10
N HIS A 267 13.76 8.51 8.97
CA HIS A 267 14.45 7.84 10.07
C HIS A 267 14.93 8.83 11.14
N GLN A 268 15.52 9.95 10.74
CA GLN A 268 15.96 11.00 11.66
C GLN A 268 14.80 11.59 12.47
N GLU A 269 13.67 11.86 11.80
CA GLU A 269 12.49 12.40 12.49
C GLU A 269 11.85 11.37 13.42
N LEU A 270 11.85 10.09 13.05
CA LEU A 270 11.42 9.00 13.94
C LEU A 270 12.31 8.94 15.18
N LEU A 271 13.64 8.95 15.01
CA LEU A 271 14.59 8.93 16.10
C LEU A 271 14.38 10.13 17.03
N ARG A 272 14.26 11.34 16.48
CA ARG A 272 14.05 12.57 17.25
C ARG A 272 12.76 12.48 18.08
N ARG A 273 11.63 12.13 17.46
CA ARG A 273 10.34 12.02 18.17
C ARG A 273 10.33 10.90 19.20
N PHE A 274 11.02 9.79 18.91
CA PHE A 274 11.12 8.67 19.85
C PHE A 274 12.00 8.99 21.06
N LEU A 275 13.15 9.64 20.85
CA LEU A 275 14.02 10.10 21.93
C LEU A 275 13.27 11.10 22.84
N ILE A 276 12.47 11.99 22.27
CA ILE A 276 11.60 12.89 23.05
C ILE A 276 10.58 12.09 23.89
N GLU A 277 9.98 11.03 23.36
CA GLU A 277 9.05 10.18 24.11
C GLU A 277 9.77 9.43 25.25
N LEU A 278 11.00 8.96 25.02
CA LEU A 278 11.85 8.35 26.05
C LEU A 278 12.19 9.36 27.15
N CYS A 279 12.62 10.58 26.78
CA CYS A 279 12.92 11.64 27.76
C CYS A 279 11.68 11.98 28.60
N LYS A 280 10.49 12.04 28.00
CA LYS A 280 9.22 12.25 28.72
C LYS A 280 8.90 11.13 29.70
N TYR A 281 9.14 9.88 29.30
CA TYR A 281 8.87 8.72 30.14
C TYR A 281 9.80 8.66 31.36
N PHE A 282 11.10 8.90 31.13
CA PHE A 282 12.12 8.85 32.18
C PHE A 282 12.34 10.19 32.91
N LYS A 283 11.66 11.27 32.51
CA LYS A 283 11.79 12.64 33.04
C LYS A 283 13.24 13.14 33.00
N TYR A 284 13.90 12.93 31.87
CA TYR A 284 15.26 13.39 31.64
C TYR A 284 15.27 14.80 31.03
N GLU A 285 16.00 15.74 31.66
CA GLU A 285 16.04 17.17 31.28
C GLU A 285 17.35 17.59 30.58
N GLY A 286 18.16 16.65 30.09
CA GLY A 286 19.41 16.99 29.38
C GLY A 286 19.19 17.34 27.90
N GLU A 287 19.56 18.57 27.50
CA GLU A 287 19.43 19.09 26.13
C GLU A 287 20.48 18.51 25.15
N ASP A 288 21.65 18.08 25.65
CA ASP A 288 22.81 17.59 24.87
C ASP A 288 22.51 16.39 23.93
N VAL A 289 21.40 15.67 24.16
CA VAL A 289 21.09 14.42 23.44
C VAL A 289 20.46 14.67 22.06
N LEU A 290 19.81 15.82 21.88
CA LEU A 290 18.96 16.12 20.72
C LEU A 290 19.66 16.93 19.63
N GLU A 291 20.73 17.68 19.96
CA GLU A 291 21.30 18.69 19.05
C GLU A 291 22.11 18.12 17.88
N ASN A 292 22.68 16.90 18.00
CA ASN A 292 23.61 16.34 16.99
C ASN A 292 23.01 15.17 16.18
N LEU A 293 21.77 15.26 15.67
CA LEU A 293 21.18 14.21 14.80
C LEU A 293 21.41 14.46 13.29
N MET A 294 21.97 15.61 12.91
CA MET A 294 22.05 16.05 11.50
C MET A 294 23.18 15.39 10.70
N ASP A 295 24.26 14.90 11.33
CA ASP A 295 25.49 14.47 10.62
C ASP A 295 25.65 12.96 10.40
N PHE A 296 24.65 12.14 10.74
CA PHE A 296 24.86 10.68 10.84
C PHE A 296 25.09 9.93 9.52
N GLN A 297 24.95 10.54 8.33
CA GLN A 297 24.79 9.78 7.08
C GLN A 297 25.58 10.20 5.84
N GLU A 298 26.39 11.27 5.86
CA GLU A 298 27.19 11.64 4.66
C GLU A 298 28.62 11.08 4.61
N ILE A 299 29.13 10.41 5.66
CA ILE A 299 30.58 10.14 5.76
C ILE A 299 31.05 8.75 5.27
N GLU A 300 30.19 7.72 5.15
CA GLU A 300 30.70 6.34 4.99
C GLU A 300 30.65 5.71 3.59
N HIS A 301 30.15 6.38 2.54
CA HIS A 301 30.25 5.82 1.19
C HIS A 301 31.61 6.04 0.48
N GLN A 302 32.56 6.78 1.09
CA GLN A 302 33.89 7.01 0.49
C GLN A 302 35.09 6.64 1.37
N LYS A 303 34.90 6.21 2.62
CA LYS A 303 36.03 5.74 3.46
C LYS A 303 36.08 4.23 3.50
N ALA A 304 36.54 3.65 2.40
CA ALA A 304 37.11 2.31 2.41
C ALA A 304 38.24 2.26 3.46
N LEU A 305 37.98 1.49 4.51
CA LEU A 305 38.90 0.90 5.47
C LEU A 305 40.40 1.04 5.13
N VAL A 306 41.10 1.99 5.76
CA VAL A 306 42.54 1.84 6.03
C VAL A 306 42.70 1.67 7.54
N ILE A 307 42.39 0.47 8.02
CA ILE A 307 42.91 0.00 9.31
C ILE A 307 44.33 -0.45 9.00
N LYS A 308 45.32 0.37 9.39
CA LYS A 308 46.72 -0.05 9.43
C LYS A 308 46.86 -1.14 10.50
N TYR A 309 46.90 -2.40 10.09
CA TYR A 309 47.57 -3.41 10.91
C TYR A 309 49.07 -3.09 10.89
N PRO A 310 49.81 -3.23 12.01
CA PRO A 310 51.26 -3.22 11.94
C PRO A 310 51.68 -4.45 11.12
N ILE A 311 52.07 -4.22 9.86
CA ILE A 311 52.54 -5.27 8.97
C ILE A 311 53.81 -5.85 9.58
N ILE A 312 53.74 -7.13 9.96
CA ILE A 312 54.91 -7.96 10.20
C ILE A 312 55.66 -8.05 8.87
N ASN A 313 56.87 -7.49 8.84
CA ASN A 313 57.78 -7.51 7.70
C ASN A 313 58.00 -8.96 7.23
N SER A 314 57.53 -9.29 6.02
CA SER A 314 58.00 -10.48 5.31
C SER A 314 59.25 -10.12 4.51
N GLU A 315 60.28 -10.97 4.61
CA GLU A 315 61.68 -10.72 4.24
C GLU A 315 61.98 -10.57 2.73
N LYS A 316 61.07 -10.03 1.92
CA LYS A 316 61.22 -10.00 0.44
C LYS A 316 61.26 -8.62 -0.23
N CYS A 317 61.45 -7.53 0.50
CA CYS A 317 61.72 -6.22 -0.08
C CYS A 317 63.09 -5.69 0.36
N LYS A 318 64.17 -6.35 -0.08
CA LYS A 318 65.51 -5.75 -0.12
C LYS A 318 65.78 -5.25 -1.53
N GLN A 319 65.44 -4.00 -1.79
CA GLN A 319 66.11 -3.16 -2.80
C GLN A 319 65.73 -1.69 -2.53
N ILE A 320 66.55 -1.07 -1.68
CA ILE A 320 66.63 0.37 -1.47
C ILE A 320 67.47 0.92 -2.61
N VAL A 321 66.90 1.65 -3.58
CA VAL A 321 67.61 2.69 -4.35
C VAL A 321 66.58 3.70 -4.90
N GLU A 322 66.77 4.98 -4.58
CA GLU A 322 66.34 6.17 -5.36
C GLU A 322 64.86 6.62 -5.41
N MET A 323 64.06 6.40 -4.36
CA MET A 323 62.78 7.15 -4.20
C MET A 323 62.80 8.21 -3.09
N ASP A 324 63.77 8.19 -2.18
CA ASP A 324 63.87 9.16 -1.06
C ASP A 324 64.42 10.54 -1.48
N LYS A 325 64.75 10.75 -2.76
CA LYS A 325 65.30 12.02 -3.28
C LYS A 325 64.29 12.86 -4.07
N LEU A 326 63.07 12.39 -4.24
CA LEU A 326 62.02 13.07 -5.03
C LEU A 326 61.00 13.84 -4.18
N GLU A 327 61.09 13.80 -2.84
CA GLU A 327 60.14 14.47 -1.93
C GLU A 327 60.23 16.01 -1.91
N ASN A 328 61.21 16.63 -2.58
CA ASN A 328 61.47 18.08 -2.48
C ASN A 328 61.42 18.85 -3.81
N LEU A 329 60.69 18.38 -4.82
CA LEU A 329 60.57 19.06 -6.13
C LEU A 329 59.12 19.44 -6.50
N VAL A 330 58.26 19.67 -5.51
CA VAL A 330 57.01 20.42 -5.75
C VAL A 330 57.29 21.87 -5.39
N ASP A 331 57.60 22.70 -6.41
CA ASP A 331 57.74 24.14 -6.27
C ASP A 331 56.44 24.72 -5.68
N THR A 332 56.48 25.19 -4.44
CA THR A 332 55.35 25.75 -3.68
C THR A 332 54.87 27.12 -4.17
N ASN A 333 55.39 27.60 -5.30
CA ASN A 333 55.07 28.91 -5.89
C ASN A 333 54.11 28.83 -7.09
N ASP A 334 53.77 27.64 -7.58
CA ASP A 334 52.84 27.52 -8.71
C ASP A 334 51.38 27.43 -8.23
N SER A 335 50.72 28.60 -8.18
CA SER A 335 49.35 28.75 -7.70
C SER A 335 48.34 27.89 -8.49
N PHE A 336 48.65 27.56 -9.75
CA PHE A 336 47.76 26.78 -10.60
C PHE A 336 47.84 25.27 -10.29
N LEU A 337 49.03 24.79 -9.92
CA LEU A 337 49.27 23.40 -9.52
C LEU A 337 48.73 23.14 -8.11
N MET A 338 48.87 24.11 -7.20
CA MET A 338 48.26 24.08 -5.87
C MET A 338 46.73 24.01 -5.94
N GLU A 339 46.09 24.67 -6.89
CA GLU A 339 44.63 24.66 -7.04
C GLU A 339 44.12 23.35 -7.68
N ALA A 340 44.89 22.75 -8.59
CA ALA A 340 44.60 21.43 -9.17
C ALA A 340 44.79 20.28 -8.16
N PHE A 341 45.70 20.42 -7.21
CA PHE A 341 45.91 19.47 -6.11
C PHE A 341 45.25 19.89 -4.80
N ALA A 342 44.51 21.00 -4.75
CA ALA A 342 43.83 21.47 -3.54
C ALA A 342 42.82 20.43 -3.01
N GLU A 343 42.18 19.66 -3.91
CA GLU A 343 41.32 18.52 -3.55
C GLU A 343 42.07 17.37 -2.87
N PHE A 344 43.38 17.22 -3.14
CA PHE A 344 44.23 16.18 -2.55
C PHE A 344 45.05 16.68 -1.35
N ILE A 345 45.36 17.98 -1.28
CA ILE A 345 46.17 18.63 -0.22
C ILE A 345 45.28 19.10 0.95
N SER A 346 43.98 19.28 0.74
CA SER A 346 43.00 19.52 1.82
C SER A 346 42.72 18.24 2.60
N LYS A 347 43.71 17.74 3.34
CA LYS A 347 43.59 16.80 4.46
C LYS A 347 44.88 16.60 5.28
N GLU A 348 45.78 17.57 5.28
CA GLU A 348 46.77 17.74 6.36
C GLU A 348 46.45 18.99 7.20
N GLU A 349 45.21 19.09 7.67
CA GLU A 349 44.89 19.98 8.79
C GLU A 349 45.01 19.19 10.10
N SER A 350 46.05 19.55 10.86
CA SER A 350 46.12 19.50 12.33
C SER A 350 45.69 18.21 13.03
N LEU A 351 46.67 17.33 13.27
CA LEU A 351 46.65 16.25 14.27
C LEU A 351 46.55 16.72 15.75
N LYS A 352 46.06 17.93 16.04
CA LYS A 352 45.82 18.41 17.41
C LYS A 352 44.67 19.41 17.42
N GLU A 353 43.46 18.91 17.65
CA GLU A 353 42.46 19.45 18.58
C GLU A 353 41.22 18.55 18.54
N SER A 354 40.87 18.02 19.71
CA SER A 354 39.73 17.14 19.95
C SER A 354 38.41 17.81 19.56
N LYS A 355 37.74 17.31 18.51
CA LYS A 355 36.30 17.53 18.32
C LYS A 355 35.53 16.76 19.40
N PRO A 356 34.38 17.27 19.90
CA PRO A 356 33.64 16.64 20.98
C PRO A 356 33.18 15.25 20.54
N HIS A 357 33.30 14.26 21.44
CA HIS A 357 32.84 12.88 21.21
C HIS A 357 31.43 12.85 20.59
N ASP A 358 31.30 12.37 19.36
CA ASP A 358 30.01 12.00 18.80
C ASP A 358 29.44 10.84 19.63
N MET A 359 28.50 11.15 20.53
CA MET A 359 27.82 10.12 21.31
C MET A 359 27.07 9.15 20.38
N THR A 360 27.37 7.87 20.51
CA THR A 360 26.68 6.80 19.78
C THR A 360 25.20 6.75 20.18
N LEU A 361 24.33 6.16 19.33
CA LEU A 361 22.91 6.01 19.68
C LEU A 361 22.73 5.19 20.96
N PHE A 362 23.60 4.21 21.19
CA PHE A 362 23.62 3.43 22.42
C PHE A 362 23.98 4.28 23.64
N ASP A 363 24.96 5.18 23.53
CA ASP A 363 25.32 6.10 24.62
C ASP A 363 24.20 7.09 24.92
N ARG A 364 23.50 7.58 23.88
CA ARG A 364 22.33 8.46 24.05
C ARG A 364 21.19 7.74 24.75
N ILE A 365 20.84 6.53 24.30
CA ILE A 365 19.75 5.74 24.89
C ILE A 365 20.10 5.34 26.33
N SER A 366 21.31 4.82 26.57
CA SER A 366 21.73 4.37 27.91
C SER A 366 21.80 5.51 28.94
N LYS A 367 22.06 6.75 28.50
CA LYS A 367 21.97 7.97 29.33
C LYS A 367 20.53 8.35 29.68
N ILE A 368 19.58 8.14 28.77
CA ILE A 368 18.16 8.47 28.98
C ILE A 368 17.46 7.39 29.81
N THR A 369 17.73 6.11 29.57
CA THR A 369 16.99 5.01 30.20
C THR A 369 17.44 4.82 31.65
N THR A 370 16.51 4.82 32.61
CA THR A 370 16.82 4.47 34.02
C THR A 370 16.33 3.07 34.40
N GLY A 371 15.55 2.42 33.53
CA GLY A 371 15.02 1.07 33.69
C GLY A 371 14.45 0.52 32.38
N LEU A 372 13.64 -0.54 32.46
CA LEU A 372 13.00 -1.15 31.28
C LEU A 372 11.91 -0.25 30.71
N PHE A 373 11.93 -0.01 29.40
CA PHE A 373 10.91 0.76 28.72
C PHE A 373 9.85 -0.16 28.07
N PRO A 374 8.57 -0.08 28.45
CA PRO A 374 7.54 -0.85 27.79
C PRO A 374 7.25 -0.25 26.39
N LEU A 375 7.84 -0.83 25.33
CA LEU A 375 7.52 -0.50 23.93
C LEU A 375 6.11 -0.99 23.54
N ARG A 376 5.09 -0.36 24.12
CA ARG A 376 3.68 -0.62 23.77
C ARG A 376 3.27 0.23 22.57
N ASN A 377 3.72 -0.20 21.40
CA ASN A 377 3.37 0.36 20.09
C ASN A 377 3.65 1.87 19.94
N SER A 378 4.50 2.46 20.79
CA SER A 378 4.91 3.86 20.73
C SER A 378 5.58 4.20 19.40
N LEU A 379 6.55 3.39 18.97
CA LEU A 379 7.19 3.52 17.65
C LEU A 379 6.18 3.46 16.49
N GLU A 380 5.21 2.56 16.55
CA GLU A 380 4.17 2.40 15.53
C GLU A 380 3.23 3.61 15.49
N LYS A 381 2.90 4.18 16.65
CA LYS A 381 2.10 5.40 16.77
C LYS A 381 2.86 6.62 16.22
N ILE A 382 4.11 6.82 16.64
CA ILE A 382 4.97 7.90 16.12
C ILE A 382 5.08 7.80 14.60
N PHE A 383 5.33 6.60 14.07
CA PHE A 383 5.44 6.42 12.63
C PHE A 383 4.12 6.73 11.91
N LYS A 384 2.97 6.28 12.45
CA LYS A 384 1.64 6.66 11.92
C LYS A 384 1.40 8.17 11.95
N ASP A 385 1.87 8.87 12.97
CA ASP A 385 1.70 10.31 13.10
C ASP A 385 2.63 11.06 12.13
N ILE A 386 3.89 10.65 11.96
CA ILE A 386 4.80 11.21 10.95
C ILE A 386 4.22 11.05 9.54
N LEU A 387 3.66 9.87 9.22
CA LEU A 387 3.05 9.63 7.92
C LEU A 387 1.82 10.53 7.67
N LYS A 388 1.00 10.76 8.70
CA LYS A 388 -0.14 11.69 8.60
C LYS A 388 0.33 13.12 8.40
N ASP A 389 1.30 13.58 9.20
CA ASP A 389 1.81 14.94 9.13
C ASP A 389 2.44 15.24 7.76
N ARG A 390 3.25 14.31 7.24
CA ARG A 390 3.95 14.50 5.97
C ARG A 390 3.08 14.26 4.74
N PHE A 391 2.18 13.28 4.80
CA PHE A 391 1.54 12.76 3.59
C PHE A 391 0.01 12.82 3.54
N SER A 392 -0.68 13.28 4.58
CA SER A 392 -2.15 13.43 4.54
C SER A 392 -2.64 14.35 3.41
N VAL A 393 -1.83 15.35 3.05
CA VAL A 393 -2.12 16.29 1.96
C VAL A 393 -2.15 15.58 0.60
N SER A 394 -1.40 14.48 0.43
CA SER A 394 -1.30 13.78 -0.87
C SER A 394 -2.65 13.23 -1.32
N GLY A 395 -3.40 12.61 -0.41
CA GLY A 395 -4.71 12.04 -0.73
C GLY A 395 -5.76 13.11 -1.03
N LEU A 396 -5.74 14.22 -0.28
CA LEU A 396 -6.59 15.39 -0.56
C LEU A 396 -6.26 16.02 -1.93
N MET A 397 -4.97 16.13 -2.27
CA MET A 397 -4.54 16.63 -3.58
C MET A 397 -4.96 15.71 -4.74
N VAL A 398 -4.93 14.38 -4.54
CA VAL A 398 -5.46 13.44 -5.55
C VAL A 398 -6.94 13.68 -5.77
N LYS A 399 -7.71 13.76 -4.67
CA LYS A 399 -9.15 14.00 -4.73
C LYS A 399 -9.47 15.34 -5.41
N SER A 400 -8.79 16.42 -5.03
CA SER A 400 -8.99 17.73 -5.65
C SER A 400 -8.60 17.72 -7.13
N ALA A 401 -7.48 17.09 -7.50
CA ALA A 401 -7.07 16.96 -8.90
C ALA A 401 -8.11 16.20 -9.75
N LEU A 402 -8.68 15.10 -9.22
CA LEU A 402 -9.72 14.34 -9.92
C LEU A 402 -11.03 15.13 -10.06
N ILE A 403 -11.43 15.89 -9.03
CA ILE A 403 -12.66 16.68 -9.04
C ILE A 403 -12.51 17.93 -9.93
N GLU A 404 -11.44 18.70 -9.76
CA GLU A 404 -11.23 19.98 -10.42
C GLU A 404 -10.80 19.80 -11.88
N ASP A 405 -9.71 19.06 -12.14
CA ASP A 405 -9.14 18.95 -13.48
C ASP A 405 -9.88 17.92 -14.33
N HIS A 406 -10.23 16.79 -13.71
CA HIS A 406 -10.86 15.69 -14.42
C HIS A 406 -12.38 15.70 -14.35
N HIS A 407 -12.99 16.59 -13.56
CA HIS A 407 -14.44 16.74 -13.41
C HIS A 407 -15.13 15.43 -13.00
N LEU A 408 -14.51 14.66 -12.10
CA LEU A 408 -15.02 13.36 -11.65
C LEU A 408 -16.48 13.42 -11.19
N ALA A 409 -16.87 14.45 -10.43
CA ALA A 409 -18.25 14.62 -9.95
C ALA A 409 -19.26 14.67 -11.11
N LYS A 410 -18.96 15.44 -12.16
CA LYS A 410 -19.82 15.55 -13.36
C LYS A 410 -19.90 14.24 -14.14
N ILE A 411 -18.83 13.43 -14.12
CA ILE A 411 -18.80 12.14 -14.79
C ILE A 411 -19.63 11.10 -14.02
N LEU A 412 -19.59 11.13 -12.68
CA LEU A 412 -20.45 10.28 -11.86
C LEU A 412 -21.92 10.66 -12.01
N GLU A 413 -22.24 11.95 -12.08
CA GLU A 413 -23.58 12.44 -12.44
C GLU A 413 -24.00 11.95 -13.84
N PHE A 414 -23.10 12.05 -14.82
CA PHE A 414 -23.34 11.55 -16.17
C PHE A 414 -23.61 10.04 -16.20
N LEU A 415 -22.80 9.22 -15.51
CA LEU A 415 -23.00 7.77 -15.43
C LEU A 415 -24.36 7.43 -14.80
N ARG A 416 -24.73 8.13 -13.74
CA ARG A 416 -26.06 8.00 -13.11
C ARG A 416 -27.18 8.45 -14.05
N GLY A 417 -26.99 9.55 -14.79
CA GLY A 417 -27.94 10.01 -15.79
C GLY A 417 -28.16 8.93 -16.86
N LEU A 418 -27.07 8.43 -17.45
CA LEU A 418 -27.08 7.49 -18.57
C LEU A 418 -27.61 6.10 -18.20
N TYR A 419 -27.04 5.46 -17.19
CA TYR A 419 -27.38 4.07 -16.83
C TYR A 419 -28.59 3.98 -15.90
N LEU A 420 -28.73 4.92 -14.96
CA LEU A 420 -29.79 4.87 -13.94
C LEU A 420 -31.01 5.73 -14.26
N PHE A 421 -31.01 6.45 -15.39
CA PHE A 421 -32.07 7.39 -15.77
C PHE A 421 -32.36 8.42 -14.67
N GLY A 422 -31.30 8.90 -14.00
CA GLY A 422 -31.42 9.92 -12.95
C GLY A 422 -32.01 11.22 -13.47
N ASP A 423 -31.61 11.60 -14.69
CA ASP A 423 -32.09 12.80 -15.36
C ASP A 423 -33.18 12.45 -16.38
N SER A 424 -34.31 13.15 -16.31
CA SER A 424 -35.47 12.92 -17.17
C SER A 424 -35.21 13.27 -18.65
N SER A 425 -34.09 13.91 -18.95
CA SER A 425 -33.66 14.37 -20.28
C SER A 425 -33.34 13.23 -21.24
N ILE A 426 -32.87 12.08 -20.75
CA ILE A 426 -32.46 10.94 -21.58
C ILE A 426 -33.67 10.08 -21.98
N TYR A 427 -34.75 10.10 -21.18
CA TYR A 427 -35.93 9.29 -21.43
C TYR A 427 -36.64 9.58 -22.77
N PRO A 428 -36.81 10.84 -23.22
CA PRO A 428 -37.35 11.15 -24.56
C PRO A 428 -36.63 10.46 -25.71
N PHE A 429 -35.29 10.34 -25.64
CA PHE A 429 -34.51 9.61 -26.64
C PHE A 429 -34.92 8.12 -26.66
N PHE A 430 -35.04 7.50 -25.49
CA PHE A 430 -35.46 6.10 -25.39
C PHE A 430 -36.93 5.90 -25.78
N GLN A 431 -37.82 6.89 -25.60
CA GLN A 431 -39.19 6.83 -26.12
C GLN A 431 -39.21 6.77 -27.64
N GLN A 432 -38.45 7.65 -28.31
CA GLN A 432 -38.29 7.61 -29.78
C GLN A 432 -37.70 6.28 -30.22
N PHE A 433 -36.68 5.78 -29.50
CA PHE A 433 -36.11 4.48 -29.76
C PHE A 433 -37.15 3.35 -29.64
N PHE A 434 -37.99 3.34 -28.58
CA PHE A 434 -39.06 2.34 -28.39
C PHE A 434 -40.14 2.39 -29.48
N ASP A 435 -40.48 3.57 -29.99
CA ASP A 435 -41.42 3.71 -31.12
C ASP A 435 -40.82 3.16 -32.41
N GLU A 436 -39.54 3.43 -32.65
CA GLU A 436 -38.81 2.92 -33.81
C GLU A 436 -38.43 1.43 -33.70
N MET A 437 -38.42 0.85 -32.49
CA MET A 437 -38.21 -0.61 -32.27
C MET A 437 -39.19 -1.46 -33.08
N LYS A 438 -40.44 -0.99 -33.24
CA LYS A 438 -41.48 -1.67 -34.03
C LYS A 438 -41.09 -1.83 -35.51
N PHE A 439 -40.16 -1.01 -36.00
CA PHE A 439 -39.69 -0.97 -37.39
C PHE A 439 -38.22 -1.37 -37.56
N LEU A 440 -37.49 -1.65 -36.47
CA LEU A 440 -36.05 -1.90 -36.43
C LEU A 440 -35.63 -3.33 -36.83
N GLN A 441 -36.59 -4.25 -37.02
CA GLN A 441 -36.34 -5.67 -37.36
C GLN A 441 -35.54 -5.88 -38.67
N HIS A 442 -35.32 -4.84 -39.49
CA HIS A 442 -34.83 -5.00 -40.86
C HIS A 442 -33.56 -4.20 -41.23
N SER A 443 -32.92 -3.42 -40.35
CA SER A 443 -31.76 -2.61 -40.77
C SER A 443 -30.75 -2.23 -39.69
N PRO A 444 -29.51 -2.76 -39.73
CA PRO A 444 -28.45 -2.44 -38.77
C PRO A 444 -27.93 -0.99 -38.86
N TRP A 445 -28.08 -0.32 -40.02
CA TRP A 445 -27.70 1.08 -40.23
C TRP A 445 -28.45 2.08 -39.36
N ARG A 446 -29.60 1.69 -38.79
CA ARG A 446 -30.34 2.55 -37.86
C ARG A 446 -29.63 2.62 -36.49
N TYR A 447 -28.96 1.57 -36.03
CA TYR A 447 -28.18 1.61 -34.79
C TYR A 447 -27.03 2.61 -34.86
N MET A 448 -26.36 2.73 -36.01
CA MET A 448 -25.34 3.76 -36.20
C MET A 448 -25.91 5.17 -36.09
N LYS A 449 -27.09 5.43 -36.68
CA LYS A 449 -27.80 6.72 -36.54
C LYS A 449 -28.25 7.00 -35.11
N PHE A 450 -28.71 5.97 -34.39
CA PHE A 450 -29.08 6.11 -32.97
C PHE A 450 -27.86 6.35 -32.08
N SER A 451 -26.75 5.70 -32.36
CA SER A 451 -25.50 5.91 -31.63
C SER A 451 -24.95 7.33 -31.85
N SER A 452 -25.07 7.87 -33.07
CA SER A 452 -24.70 9.26 -33.33
C SER A 452 -25.69 10.23 -32.69
N HIS A 453 -26.99 9.97 -32.77
CA HIS A 453 -28.00 10.84 -32.15
C HIS A 453 -27.90 10.86 -30.60
N LEU A 454 -27.63 9.70 -29.99
CA LEU A 454 -27.35 9.61 -28.56
C LEU A 454 -26.09 10.39 -28.21
N LYS A 455 -25.03 10.28 -29.01
CA LYS A 455 -23.79 11.04 -28.81
C LYS A 455 -24.03 12.55 -28.95
N ASP A 456 -24.81 12.98 -29.92
CA ASP A 456 -25.15 14.40 -30.14
C ASP A 456 -25.95 14.95 -28.96
N MET A 457 -26.98 14.22 -28.49
CA MET A 457 -27.78 14.60 -27.33
C MET A 457 -26.93 14.67 -26.04
N LEU A 458 -26.03 13.71 -25.84
CA LEU A 458 -25.13 13.72 -24.69
C LEU A 458 -24.05 14.80 -24.80
N SER A 459 -23.67 15.21 -26.01
CA SER A 459 -22.74 16.32 -26.23
C SER A 459 -23.34 17.68 -25.86
N GLU A 460 -24.66 17.83 -26.05
CA GLU A 460 -25.41 19.03 -25.65
C GLU A 460 -25.63 19.07 -24.12
N MET A 461 -25.97 17.92 -23.52
CA MET A 461 -26.27 17.82 -22.09
C MET A 461 -25.01 17.81 -21.20
N TYR A 462 -23.95 17.13 -21.62
CA TYR A 462 -22.70 17.01 -20.87
C TYR A 462 -21.47 17.26 -21.77
N PRO A 463 -21.24 18.52 -22.19
CA PRO A 463 -20.08 18.89 -22.99
C PRO A 463 -18.72 18.43 -22.44
N PRO A 464 -18.43 18.49 -21.11
CA PRO A 464 -17.11 18.13 -20.61
C PRO A 464 -16.83 16.62 -20.60
N VAL A 465 -17.87 15.79 -20.74
CA VAL A 465 -17.77 14.32 -20.60
C VAL A 465 -17.55 13.65 -21.95
N CYS A 466 -18.11 14.21 -23.03
CA CYS A 466 -18.04 13.62 -24.37
C CYS A 466 -16.61 13.52 -24.95
N ASN A 467 -15.68 14.36 -24.50
CA ASN A 467 -14.27 14.25 -24.89
C ASN A 467 -13.53 13.14 -24.13
N LYS A 468 -14.05 12.74 -22.96
CA LYS A 468 -13.41 11.84 -21.98
C LYS A 468 -13.95 10.41 -22.03
N CYS A 469 -15.08 10.19 -22.71
CA CYS A 469 -15.74 8.90 -22.85
C CYS A 469 -16.07 8.62 -24.32
N ASP A 470 -15.76 7.42 -24.80
CA ASP A 470 -16.29 6.94 -26.08
C ASP A 470 -17.55 6.11 -25.80
N ILE A 471 -18.67 6.56 -26.37
CA ILE A 471 -19.98 5.96 -26.18
C ILE A 471 -20.38 5.29 -27.49
N SER A 472 -20.60 3.97 -27.45
CA SER A 472 -21.16 3.24 -28.58
C SER A 472 -22.35 2.40 -28.12
N LEU A 473 -23.41 2.41 -28.92
CA LEU A 473 -24.58 1.59 -28.69
C LEU A 473 -24.46 0.35 -29.57
N ASN A 474 -24.21 -0.79 -28.94
CA ASN A 474 -24.03 -2.06 -29.63
C ASN A 474 -25.22 -2.98 -29.31
N SER A 475 -25.67 -3.74 -30.31
CA SER A 475 -26.56 -4.87 -30.08
C SER A 475 -25.77 -6.18 -30.09
N ALA A 476 -25.99 -7.02 -29.09
CA ALA A 476 -25.35 -8.33 -28.99
C ALA A 476 -25.87 -9.36 -30.02
N LYS A 477 -27.01 -9.12 -30.68
CA LYS A 477 -27.61 -10.02 -31.69
C LYS A 477 -27.95 -9.24 -32.96
N GLU A 478 -27.80 -9.86 -34.13
CA GLU A 478 -28.15 -9.23 -35.41
C GLU A 478 -29.66 -9.30 -35.70
N HIS A 479 -30.36 -10.24 -35.06
CA HIS A 479 -31.79 -10.49 -35.24
C HIS A 479 -32.50 -10.65 -33.89
N TYR A 480 -33.67 -10.00 -33.78
CA TYR A 480 -34.48 -9.95 -32.56
C TYR A 480 -35.88 -10.44 -32.85
N VAL A 481 -36.36 -11.35 -32.02
CA VAL A 481 -37.72 -11.91 -32.12
C VAL A 481 -38.72 -11.00 -31.38
N ASP A 482 -38.28 -10.31 -30.32
CA ASP A 482 -39.14 -9.52 -29.46
C ASP A 482 -38.47 -8.21 -28.96
N ALA A 483 -39.29 -7.23 -28.56
CA ALA A 483 -38.81 -5.96 -28.01
C ALA A 483 -38.07 -6.13 -26.67
N LEU A 484 -38.43 -7.15 -25.89
CA LEU A 484 -37.73 -7.52 -24.66
C LEU A 484 -36.34 -8.10 -24.94
N ASP A 485 -36.20 -8.93 -25.98
CA ASP A 485 -34.89 -9.47 -26.41
C ASP A 485 -33.96 -8.37 -26.92
N LEU A 486 -34.53 -7.34 -27.55
CA LEU A 486 -33.78 -6.15 -27.97
C LEU A 486 -33.30 -5.35 -26.76
N CYS A 487 -34.14 -5.13 -25.76
CA CYS A 487 -33.75 -4.47 -24.51
C CYS A 487 -32.63 -5.23 -23.79
N ASP A 488 -32.64 -6.57 -23.82
CA ASP A 488 -31.59 -7.41 -23.21
C ASP A 488 -30.25 -7.37 -23.94
N SER A 489 -30.26 -6.96 -25.20
CA SER A 489 -29.05 -6.97 -26.04
C SER A 489 -28.41 -5.61 -26.23
N LEU A 490 -29.07 -4.56 -25.71
CA LEU A 490 -28.64 -3.18 -25.88
C LEU A 490 -27.55 -2.88 -24.87
N ASN A 491 -26.32 -2.73 -25.35
CA ASN A 491 -25.17 -2.40 -24.52
C ASN A 491 -24.69 -1.00 -24.85
N ILE A 492 -24.46 -0.21 -23.81
CA ILE A 492 -23.84 1.10 -23.92
C ILE A 492 -22.38 0.91 -23.52
N ASN A 493 -21.49 0.80 -24.50
CA ASN A 493 -20.07 0.70 -24.20
C ASN A 493 -19.54 2.09 -23.88
N VAL A 494 -19.18 2.32 -22.62
CA VAL A 494 -18.53 3.56 -22.16
C VAL A 494 -17.07 3.26 -21.88
N VAL A 495 -16.18 3.67 -22.79
CA VAL A 495 -14.73 3.55 -22.56
C VAL A 495 -14.22 4.82 -21.90
N MET A 496 -13.80 4.70 -20.64
CA MET A 496 -13.27 5.81 -19.85
C MET A 496 -11.79 6.07 -20.18
N LYS A 497 -11.45 7.34 -20.46
CA LYS A 497 -10.05 7.75 -20.67
C LYS A 497 -9.32 7.94 -19.34
N TRP A 498 -8.01 7.76 -19.37
CA TRP A 498 -7.13 8.03 -18.23
C TRP A 498 -7.25 9.50 -17.77
N PRO A 499 -7.27 9.79 -16.45
CA PRO A 499 -7.07 8.92 -15.27
C PRO A 499 -8.36 8.36 -14.64
N LEU A 500 -9.52 8.59 -15.26
CA LEU A 500 -10.83 8.29 -14.65
C LEU A 500 -11.12 6.80 -14.57
N ASN A 501 -10.52 6.03 -15.48
CA ASN A 501 -10.53 4.56 -15.47
C ASN A 501 -9.87 3.93 -14.23
N ILE A 502 -9.18 4.72 -13.39
CA ILE A 502 -8.68 4.26 -12.08
C ILE A 502 -9.80 4.19 -11.06
N VAL A 503 -10.74 5.15 -11.13
CA VAL A 503 -11.88 5.21 -10.21
C VAL A 503 -13.03 4.35 -10.68
N ILE A 504 -13.33 4.42 -11.98
CA ILE A 504 -14.42 3.66 -12.60
C ILE A 504 -13.82 2.46 -13.30
N THR A 505 -13.95 1.29 -12.67
CA THR A 505 -13.40 0.03 -13.19
C THR A 505 -14.34 -0.61 -14.22
N GLU A 506 -13.79 -1.48 -15.07
CA GLU A 506 -14.59 -2.26 -16.03
C GLU A 506 -15.63 -3.14 -15.31
N ASP A 507 -15.30 -3.67 -14.13
CA ASP A 507 -16.22 -4.45 -13.29
C ASP A 507 -17.43 -3.63 -12.85
N GLU A 508 -17.22 -2.35 -12.47
CA GLU A 508 -18.31 -1.45 -12.09
C GLU A 508 -19.19 -1.10 -13.30
N ILE A 509 -18.61 -0.97 -14.50
CA ILE A 509 -19.38 -0.73 -15.73
C ILE A 509 -20.29 -1.92 -16.03
N VAL A 510 -19.83 -3.16 -15.85
CA VAL A 510 -20.67 -4.36 -16.01
C VAL A 510 -21.86 -4.34 -15.04
N LEU A 511 -21.63 -3.92 -13.79
CA LEU A 511 -22.73 -3.74 -12.83
C LEU A 511 -23.70 -2.64 -13.28
N TYR A 512 -23.20 -1.51 -13.79
CA TYR A 512 -24.03 -0.45 -14.36
C TYR A 512 -24.85 -0.92 -15.57
N GLU A 513 -24.27 -1.72 -16.47
CA GLU A 513 -24.97 -2.31 -17.60
C GLU A 513 -26.13 -3.18 -17.12
N SER A 514 -25.89 -4.08 -16.17
CA SER A 514 -26.95 -4.95 -15.62
C SER A 514 -28.11 -4.15 -15.01
N LEU A 515 -27.81 -3.05 -14.31
CA LEU A 515 -28.79 -2.14 -13.74
C LEU A 515 -29.56 -1.39 -14.84
N PHE A 516 -28.87 -0.98 -15.90
CA PHE A 516 -29.49 -0.33 -17.05
C PHE A 516 -30.44 -1.27 -17.80
N HIS A 517 -30.08 -2.54 -18.02
CA HIS A 517 -30.99 -3.51 -18.63
C HIS A 517 -32.28 -3.69 -17.82
N PHE A 518 -32.21 -3.64 -16.49
CA PHE A 518 -33.40 -3.64 -15.65
C PHE A 518 -34.25 -2.38 -15.84
N ILE A 519 -33.63 -1.20 -15.79
CA ILE A 519 -34.34 0.08 -15.85
C ILE A 519 -34.93 0.32 -17.25
N ILE A 520 -34.23 -0.05 -18.32
CA ILE A 520 -34.75 0.11 -19.68
C ILE A 520 -35.97 -0.78 -19.93
N LYS A 521 -35.99 -2.02 -19.41
CA LYS A 521 -37.18 -2.90 -19.45
C LYS A 521 -38.37 -2.29 -18.70
N LEU A 522 -38.11 -1.69 -17.54
CA LEU A 522 -39.13 -0.99 -16.76
C LEU A 522 -39.70 0.19 -17.57
N LYS A 523 -38.82 1.01 -18.17
CA LYS A 523 -39.21 2.16 -19.01
C LYS A 523 -39.94 1.74 -20.28
N TRP A 524 -39.52 0.66 -20.93
CA TRP A 524 -40.24 0.05 -22.07
C TRP A 524 -41.66 -0.35 -21.68
N ALA A 525 -41.84 -1.00 -20.52
CA ALA A 525 -43.15 -1.43 -20.05
C ALA A 525 -44.09 -0.24 -19.80
N PHE A 526 -43.57 0.83 -19.19
CA PHE A 526 -44.32 2.07 -19.04
C PHE A 526 -44.70 2.71 -20.36
N HIS A 527 -43.74 2.83 -21.28
CA HIS A 527 -43.96 3.43 -22.57
C HIS A 527 -45.03 2.65 -23.37
N THR A 528 -44.90 1.33 -23.41
CA THR A 528 -45.84 0.44 -24.09
C THR A 528 -47.24 0.61 -23.52
N LEU A 529 -47.44 0.51 -22.20
CA LEU A 529 -48.76 0.68 -21.58
C LEU A 529 -49.35 2.08 -21.80
N ASN A 530 -48.53 3.13 -21.78
CA ASN A 530 -48.99 4.50 -22.00
C ASN A 530 -49.36 4.75 -23.47
N SER A 531 -48.67 4.12 -24.42
CA SER A 531 -48.98 4.22 -25.85
C SER A 531 -50.31 3.57 -26.24
N LEU A 532 -50.81 2.60 -25.45
CA LEU A 532 -52.10 1.96 -25.67
C LEU A 532 -53.25 2.94 -25.39
N SER A 533 -53.86 3.52 -26.42
CA SER A 533 -55.01 4.41 -26.23
C SER A 533 -56.31 3.62 -26.27
N CYS A 534 -57.23 3.89 -25.33
CA CYS A 534 -58.59 3.33 -25.37
C CYS A 534 -59.36 3.75 -26.65
N LYS A 535 -58.91 4.83 -27.31
CA LYS A 535 -59.49 5.29 -28.59
C LYS A 535 -59.24 4.30 -29.72
N ASP A 536 -58.10 3.60 -29.71
CA ASP A 536 -57.71 2.68 -30.79
C ASP A 536 -58.69 1.50 -30.92
N ILE A 537 -59.15 0.97 -29.78
CA ILE A 537 -60.14 -0.11 -29.73
C ILE A 537 -61.52 0.38 -30.19
N SER A 538 -61.87 1.65 -29.91
CA SER A 538 -63.16 2.22 -30.30
C SER A 538 -63.26 2.61 -31.79
N ILE A 539 -62.13 2.94 -32.42
CA ILE A 539 -62.07 3.29 -33.86
C ILE A 539 -62.20 2.02 -34.72
N GLN A 540 -61.65 0.89 -34.26
CA GLN A 540 -61.68 -0.38 -35.00
C GLN A 540 -63.08 -1.02 -35.10
N ARG A 541 -64.07 -0.58 -34.30
CA ARG A 541 -65.44 -1.13 -34.36
C ARG A 541 -66.51 -0.07 -34.09
N LYS A 542 -66.90 0.67 -35.14
CA LYS A 542 -68.25 1.27 -35.20
C LYS A 542 -69.27 0.12 -35.37
N GLY A 543 -69.79 -0.46 -34.28
CA GLY A 543 -71.07 -1.18 -34.33
C GLY A 543 -71.29 -2.50 -33.57
N VAL A 544 -70.59 -2.87 -32.48
CA VAL A 544 -70.79 -4.21 -31.87
C VAL A 544 -70.95 -4.24 -30.33
N GLY A 545 -72.07 -4.82 -29.86
CA GLY A 545 -72.29 -5.68 -28.66
C GLY A 545 -71.92 -5.22 -27.21
N LYS A 546 -72.81 -5.52 -26.23
CA LYS A 546 -72.55 -5.39 -24.77
C LYS A 546 -71.34 -6.20 -24.26
N VAL A 547 -71.03 -7.35 -24.87
CA VAL A 547 -69.95 -8.26 -24.44
C VAL A 547 -68.56 -7.63 -24.67
N ILE A 548 -68.37 -6.97 -25.82
CA ILE A 548 -67.13 -6.28 -26.16
C ILE A 548 -66.91 -5.08 -25.22
N LYS A 549 -67.98 -4.42 -24.77
CA LYS A 549 -67.87 -3.35 -23.76
C LYS A 549 -67.35 -3.86 -22.41
N ASN A 550 -67.66 -5.10 -22.04
CA ASN A 550 -67.17 -5.68 -20.78
C ASN A 550 -65.72 -6.14 -20.89
N THR A 551 -65.30 -6.73 -22.01
CA THR A 551 -63.90 -7.12 -22.23
C THR A 551 -62.99 -5.90 -22.34
N VAL A 552 -63.43 -4.83 -23.01
CA VAL A 552 -62.69 -3.55 -23.05
C VAL A 552 -62.52 -2.97 -21.65
N LYS A 553 -63.56 -2.95 -20.81
CA LYS A 553 -63.45 -2.51 -19.41
C LYS A 553 -62.49 -3.39 -18.59
N LYS A 554 -62.52 -4.72 -18.77
CA LYS A 554 -61.58 -5.64 -18.11
C LYS A 554 -60.13 -5.34 -18.51
N LEU A 555 -59.87 -5.08 -19.80
CA LEU A 555 -58.55 -4.71 -20.32
C LEU A 555 -58.07 -3.36 -19.79
N GLU A 556 -58.97 -2.37 -19.70
CA GLU A 556 -58.65 -1.06 -19.09
C GLU A 556 -58.27 -1.20 -17.62
N VAL A 557 -59.05 -1.94 -16.83
CA VAL A 557 -58.74 -2.21 -15.42
C VAL A 557 -57.41 -2.96 -15.28
N PHE A 558 -57.13 -3.91 -16.17
CA PHE A 558 -55.86 -4.65 -16.15
C PHE A 558 -54.67 -3.75 -16.50
N LYS A 559 -54.80 -2.89 -17.51
CA LYS A 559 -53.81 -1.86 -17.85
C LYS A 559 -53.51 -0.95 -16.66
N PHE A 560 -54.53 -0.39 -16.02
CA PHE A 560 -54.33 0.50 -14.86
C PHE A 560 -53.70 -0.23 -13.67
N SER A 561 -54.05 -1.50 -13.46
CA SER A 561 -53.45 -2.33 -12.41
C SER A 561 -51.96 -2.58 -12.65
N LEU A 562 -51.58 -2.88 -13.90
CA LEU A 562 -50.17 -3.03 -14.31
C LEU A 562 -49.40 -1.72 -14.17
N LEU A 563 -49.97 -0.60 -14.62
CA LEU A 563 -49.37 0.73 -14.46
C LEU A 563 -49.12 1.07 -12.98
N HIS A 564 -50.07 0.78 -12.10
CA HIS A 564 -49.90 0.99 -10.66
C HIS A 564 -48.77 0.14 -10.08
N CYS A 565 -48.67 -1.14 -10.48
CA CYS A 565 -47.60 -2.02 -10.03
C CYS A 565 -46.22 -1.58 -10.54
N LEU A 566 -46.11 -1.18 -11.81
CA LEU A 566 -44.88 -0.64 -12.36
C LEU A 566 -44.50 0.69 -11.68
N ASN A 567 -45.47 1.57 -11.39
CA ASN A 567 -45.23 2.81 -10.63
C ASN A 567 -44.70 2.51 -9.24
N PHE A 568 -45.26 1.51 -8.55
CA PHE A 568 -44.74 1.08 -7.27
C PHE A 568 -43.28 0.60 -7.36
N ILE A 569 -42.95 -0.23 -8.36
CA ILE A 569 -41.57 -0.69 -8.60
C ILE A 569 -40.64 0.48 -8.95
N GLN A 570 -41.07 1.41 -9.81
CA GLN A 570 -40.31 2.59 -10.17
C GLN A 570 -40.05 3.48 -8.95
N HIS A 571 -41.06 3.70 -8.11
CA HIS A 571 -40.90 4.47 -6.88
C HIS A 571 -39.91 3.80 -5.92
N TYR A 572 -40.00 2.49 -5.76
CA TYR A 572 -39.06 1.74 -4.93
C TYR A 572 -37.62 1.81 -5.48
N VAL A 573 -37.40 1.52 -6.76
CA VAL A 573 -36.04 1.49 -7.33
C VAL A 573 -35.42 2.89 -7.45
N ILE A 574 -36.13 3.82 -8.11
CA ILE A 574 -35.58 5.15 -8.40
C ILE A 574 -35.56 6.04 -7.16
N TYR A 575 -36.67 6.10 -6.42
CA TYR A 575 -36.78 7.08 -5.35
C TYR A 575 -36.29 6.54 -4.00
N PHE A 576 -36.41 5.24 -3.73
CA PHE A 576 -35.94 4.66 -2.47
C PHE A 576 -34.53 4.08 -2.57
N CYS A 577 -34.29 3.07 -3.42
CA CYS A 577 -32.98 2.40 -3.51
C CYS A 577 -31.87 3.34 -3.97
N ILE A 578 -32.03 3.98 -5.14
CA ILE A 578 -30.99 4.85 -5.70
C ILE A 578 -30.75 6.07 -4.79
N THR A 579 -31.79 6.77 -4.33
CA THR A 579 -31.62 7.92 -3.43
C THR A 579 -30.96 7.56 -2.10
N LYS A 580 -31.29 6.39 -1.51
CA LYS A 580 -30.67 5.93 -0.26
C LYS A 580 -29.19 5.65 -0.47
N CYS A 581 -28.85 4.85 -1.48
CA CYS A 581 -27.45 4.56 -1.82
C CYS A 581 -26.68 5.83 -2.19
N LEU A 582 -27.32 6.76 -2.88
CA LEU A 582 -26.69 8.02 -3.28
C LEU A 582 -26.34 8.90 -2.08
N LYS A 583 -27.26 9.05 -1.12
CA LYS A 583 -26.98 9.80 0.11
C LYS A 583 -25.81 9.20 0.90
N GLN A 584 -25.75 7.87 0.96
CA GLN A 584 -24.63 7.17 1.60
C GLN A 584 -23.32 7.43 0.84
N PHE A 585 -23.36 7.33 -0.49
CA PHE A 585 -22.23 7.63 -1.36
C PHE A 585 -21.72 9.05 -1.18
N GLU A 586 -22.58 10.06 -1.17
CA GLU A 586 -22.20 11.46 -1.00
C GLU A 586 -21.48 11.68 0.34
N LEU A 587 -21.99 11.11 1.44
CA LEU A 587 -21.36 11.19 2.76
C LEU A 587 -19.99 10.50 2.80
N ASP A 588 -19.87 9.32 2.20
CA ASP A 588 -18.62 8.56 2.20
C ASP A 588 -17.59 9.18 1.24
N PHE A 589 -18.05 9.73 0.11
CA PHE A 589 -17.23 10.47 -0.84
C PHE A 589 -16.71 11.76 -0.22
N GLU A 590 -17.52 12.53 0.53
CA GLU A 590 -17.05 13.72 1.25
C GLU A 590 -15.99 13.38 2.31
N LYS A 591 -16.21 12.33 3.11
CA LYS A 591 -15.26 11.87 4.15
C LYS A 591 -13.98 11.24 3.60
N SER A 592 -14.03 10.73 2.36
CA SER A 592 -12.88 10.07 1.75
C SER A 592 -11.75 11.07 1.50
N ASN A 593 -10.55 10.76 2.02
CA ASN A 593 -9.34 11.55 1.82
C ASN A 593 -8.28 10.81 1.01
N ASP A 594 -8.60 9.61 0.51
CA ASP A 594 -7.66 8.73 -0.18
C ASP A 594 -8.29 8.15 -1.45
N LEU A 595 -7.46 7.81 -2.43
CA LEU A 595 -7.90 7.20 -3.69
C LEU A 595 -8.65 5.88 -3.47
N ASP A 596 -8.09 4.97 -2.68
CA ASP A 596 -8.72 3.67 -2.40
C ASP A 596 -10.08 3.82 -1.70
N SER A 597 -10.21 4.84 -0.85
CA SER A 597 -11.49 5.17 -0.19
C SER A 597 -12.52 5.72 -1.18
N VAL A 598 -12.09 6.50 -2.18
CA VAL A 598 -12.95 7.00 -3.28
C VAL A 598 -13.39 5.85 -4.20
N ILE A 599 -12.48 4.95 -4.55
CA ILE A 599 -12.80 3.75 -5.36
C ILE A 599 -13.81 2.88 -4.61
N LYS A 600 -13.54 2.64 -3.32
CA LYS A 600 -14.41 1.82 -2.49
C LYS A 600 -15.80 2.43 -2.33
N SER A 601 -15.92 3.74 -2.08
CA SER A 601 -17.23 4.37 -1.94
C SER A 601 -18.06 4.27 -3.22
N HIS A 602 -17.42 4.43 -4.40
CA HIS A 602 -18.09 4.23 -5.68
C HIS A 602 -18.54 2.78 -5.89
N ARG A 603 -17.68 1.81 -5.59
CA ARG A 603 -18.03 0.38 -5.67
C ARG A 603 -19.18 0.01 -4.74
N ASP A 604 -19.11 0.42 -3.47
CA ASP A 604 -20.13 0.17 -2.45
C ASP A 604 -21.50 0.76 -2.87
N PHE A 605 -21.49 1.92 -3.56
CA PHE A 605 -22.70 2.49 -4.17
C PHE A 605 -23.31 1.59 -5.24
N VAL A 606 -22.51 1.19 -6.25
CA VAL A 606 -23.00 0.42 -7.40
C VAL A 606 -23.44 -0.98 -6.96
N GLU A 607 -22.64 -1.66 -6.15
CA GLU A 607 -22.99 -2.97 -5.58
C GLU A 607 -24.21 -2.88 -4.67
N GLY A 608 -24.33 -1.81 -3.87
CA GLY A 608 -25.50 -1.57 -3.03
C GLY A 608 -26.79 -1.47 -3.85
N VAL A 609 -26.77 -0.72 -4.96
CA VAL A 609 -27.92 -0.60 -5.86
C VAL A 609 -28.20 -1.93 -6.58
N HIS A 610 -27.15 -2.58 -7.11
CA HIS A 610 -27.26 -3.87 -7.80
C HIS A 610 -27.87 -4.94 -6.90
N ASN A 611 -27.40 -5.06 -5.65
CA ASN A 611 -27.94 -6.03 -4.70
C ASN A 611 -29.41 -5.76 -4.39
N MET A 612 -29.80 -4.49 -4.14
CA MET A 612 -31.20 -4.14 -3.88
C MET A 612 -32.12 -4.44 -5.07
N VAL A 613 -31.68 -4.17 -6.29
CA VAL A 613 -32.44 -4.46 -7.52
C VAL A 613 -32.44 -5.97 -7.83
N GLY A 614 -31.34 -6.67 -7.57
CA GLY A 614 -31.21 -8.11 -7.78
C GLY A 614 -32.24 -8.93 -7.00
N PHE A 615 -32.68 -8.45 -5.81
CA PHE A 615 -33.79 -9.07 -5.08
C PHE A 615 -35.11 -9.08 -5.86
N LEU A 616 -35.34 -8.12 -6.75
CA LEU A 616 -36.53 -8.08 -7.63
C LEU A 616 -36.39 -8.98 -8.87
N GLN A 617 -35.15 -9.32 -9.25
CA GLN A 617 -34.81 -10.11 -10.43
C GLN A 617 -34.55 -11.60 -10.14
N SER A 618 -34.46 -12.01 -8.87
CA SER A 618 -34.13 -13.38 -8.46
C SER A 618 -34.82 -14.47 -9.29
N GLU A 619 -34.01 -15.25 -10.03
CA GLU A 619 -34.45 -16.33 -10.92
C GLU A 619 -35.02 -17.54 -10.17
N LYS A 620 -34.80 -17.63 -8.85
CA LYS A 620 -35.31 -18.74 -8.03
C LYS A 620 -36.82 -18.74 -7.88
N ASP A 621 -37.49 -17.67 -8.28
CA ASP A 621 -38.91 -17.45 -8.07
C ASP A 621 -39.68 -17.33 -9.39
N ALA A 622 -40.66 -18.22 -9.60
CA ALA A 622 -41.54 -18.23 -10.79
C ALA A 622 -42.42 -16.98 -10.99
N TYR A 623 -42.46 -16.07 -10.01
CA TYR A 623 -43.29 -14.87 -9.98
C TYR A 623 -42.41 -13.63 -9.74
N ASN A 624 -41.58 -13.30 -10.73
CA ASN A 624 -40.59 -12.22 -10.66
C ASN A 624 -40.98 -11.04 -11.57
N PHE A 625 -40.12 -10.01 -11.64
CA PHE A 625 -40.32 -8.85 -12.51
C PHE A 625 -40.50 -9.25 -14.00
N GLN A 626 -39.82 -10.30 -14.46
CA GLN A 626 -39.96 -10.81 -15.83
C GLN A 626 -41.39 -11.31 -16.11
N SER A 627 -42.07 -11.90 -15.13
CA SER A 627 -43.48 -12.29 -15.24
C SER A 627 -44.40 -11.07 -15.39
N VAL A 628 -44.09 -9.94 -14.74
CA VAL A 628 -44.84 -8.68 -14.93
C VAL A 628 -44.62 -8.12 -16.33
N LEU A 629 -43.39 -8.14 -16.84
CA LEU A 629 -43.08 -7.73 -18.22
C LEU A 629 -43.78 -8.63 -19.26
N HIS A 630 -43.85 -9.94 -19.00
CA HIS A 630 -44.60 -10.87 -19.84
C HIS A 630 -46.10 -10.52 -19.87
N CYS A 631 -46.71 -10.17 -18.73
CA CYS A 631 -48.09 -9.69 -18.69
C CYS A 631 -48.29 -8.41 -19.52
N VAL A 632 -47.32 -7.49 -19.53
CA VAL A 632 -47.35 -6.29 -20.38
C VAL A 632 -47.29 -6.64 -21.87
N LYS A 633 -46.43 -7.61 -22.24
CA LYS A 633 -46.34 -8.11 -23.62
C LYS A 633 -47.66 -8.74 -24.08
N VAL A 634 -48.24 -9.63 -23.27
CA VAL A 634 -49.52 -10.29 -23.57
C VAL A 634 -50.63 -9.25 -23.69
N LEU A 635 -50.66 -8.24 -22.82
CA LEU A 635 -51.63 -7.16 -22.93
C LEU A 635 -51.45 -6.37 -24.23
N ASN A 636 -50.22 -6.06 -24.62
CA ASN A 636 -49.91 -5.36 -25.86
C ASN A 636 -50.37 -6.17 -27.11
N SER A 637 -50.12 -7.49 -27.15
CA SER A 637 -50.58 -8.33 -28.26
C SER A 637 -52.10 -8.45 -28.31
N VAL A 638 -52.75 -8.65 -27.16
CA VAL A 638 -54.22 -8.74 -27.04
C VAL A 638 -54.91 -7.42 -27.42
N TRP A 639 -54.22 -6.29 -27.29
CA TRP A 639 -54.73 -4.97 -27.67
C TRP A 639 -54.81 -4.76 -29.19
N TYR A 640 -53.91 -5.38 -29.96
CA TYR A 640 -53.89 -5.28 -31.42
C TYR A 640 -54.61 -6.46 -32.11
N ASP A 641 -54.58 -7.66 -31.53
CA ASP A 641 -55.30 -8.85 -32.00
C ASP A 641 -56.55 -9.14 -31.13
N LEU A 642 -57.68 -8.56 -31.53
CA LEU A 642 -58.96 -8.67 -30.80
C LEU A 642 -59.57 -10.09 -30.81
N ASP A 643 -59.10 -10.99 -31.68
CA ASP A 643 -59.53 -12.40 -31.68
C ASP A 643 -58.93 -13.18 -30.49
N LEU A 644 -57.74 -12.79 -30.03
CA LEU A 644 -57.14 -13.29 -28.79
C LEU A 644 -57.80 -12.69 -27.54
N ALA A 645 -58.36 -11.48 -27.65
CA ALA A 645 -59.10 -10.82 -26.57
C ALA A 645 -60.46 -11.48 -26.26
N MET A 646 -60.99 -12.26 -27.19
CA MET A 646 -62.25 -13.02 -27.03
C MET A 646 -62.03 -14.38 -26.32
N ASP A 647 -60.78 -14.84 -26.18
CA ASP A 647 -60.44 -16.02 -25.39
C ASP A 647 -60.25 -15.63 -23.91
N GLU A 648 -61.33 -15.75 -23.12
CA GLU A 648 -61.33 -15.40 -21.69
C GLU A 648 -60.24 -16.15 -20.90
N ARG A 649 -59.79 -17.32 -21.37
CA ARG A 649 -58.78 -18.14 -20.67
C ARG A 649 -57.41 -17.47 -20.62
N VAL A 650 -57.00 -16.80 -21.70
CA VAL A 650 -55.68 -16.15 -21.80
C VAL A 650 -55.64 -14.89 -20.94
N LEU A 651 -56.72 -14.11 -20.95
CA LEU A 651 -56.84 -12.89 -20.15
C LEU A 651 -56.92 -13.22 -18.64
N ASP A 652 -57.74 -14.19 -18.25
CA ASP A 652 -57.86 -14.58 -16.83
C ASP A 652 -56.59 -15.26 -16.32
N ALA A 653 -55.88 -16.03 -17.15
CA ALA A 653 -54.58 -16.61 -16.80
C ALA A 653 -53.52 -15.51 -16.54
N SER A 654 -53.40 -14.53 -17.44
CA SER A 654 -52.46 -13.41 -17.30
C SER A 654 -52.78 -12.52 -16.08
N TYR A 655 -54.06 -12.28 -15.81
CA TYR A 655 -54.51 -11.53 -14.63
C TYR A 655 -54.20 -12.26 -13.32
N ASN A 656 -54.41 -13.58 -13.27
CA ASN A 656 -54.09 -14.40 -12.10
C ASN A 656 -52.57 -14.49 -11.84
N LEU A 657 -51.76 -14.60 -12.91
CA LEU A 657 -50.31 -14.52 -12.81
C LEU A 657 -49.86 -13.16 -12.26
N PHE A 658 -50.42 -12.06 -12.79
CA PHE A 658 -50.15 -10.72 -12.29
C PHE A 658 -50.50 -10.55 -10.82
N LYS A 659 -51.67 -11.03 -10.36
CA LYS A 659 -52.11 -10.92 -8.97
C LYS A 659 -51.15 -11.63 -8.00
N LYS A 660 -50.65 -12.81 -8.38
CA LYS A 660 -49.64 -13.55 -7.60
C LYS A 660 -48.29 -12.81 -7.58
N CYS A 661 -47.86 -12.23 -8.71
CA CYS A 661 -46.65 -11.43 -8.78
C CYS A 661 -46.73 -10.17 -7.91
N LYS A 662 -47.85 -9.43 -7.99
CA LYS A 662 -48.07 -8.21 -7.21
C LYS A 662 -47.99 -8.48 -5.71
N ALA A 663 -48.70 -9.50 -5.21
CA ALA A 663 -48.69 -9.85 -3.79
C ALA A 663 -47.28 -10.20 -3.29
N LYS A 664 -46.49 -10.90 -4.12
CA LYS A 664 -45.12 -11.28 -3.77
C LYS A 664 -44.17 -10.07 -3.77
N LEU A 665 -44.24 -9.23 -4.80
CA LEU A 665 -43.44 -8.00 -4.88
C LEU A 665 -43.72 -7.06 -3.70
N GLU A 666 -44.99 -6.90 -3.31
CA GLU A 666 -45.37 -6.11 -2.13
C GLU A 666 -44.78 -6.70 -0.84
N THR A 667 -44.82 -8.03 -0.66
CA THR A 667 -44.19 -8.67 0.53
C THR A 667 -42.67 -8.52 0.56
N GLN A 668 -41.99 -8.57 -0.59
CA GLN A 668 -40.54 -8.43 -0.69
C GLN A 668 -40.11 -6.98 -0.41
N VAL A 669 -40.80 -6.02 -1.02
CA VAL A 669 -40.53 -4.59 -0.82
C VAL A 669 -40.81 -4.19 0.63
N ASN A 670 -41.92 -4.64 1.23
CA ASN A 670 -42.26 -4.33 2.62
C ASN A 670 -41.24 -4.89 3.63
N LYS A 671 -40.67 -6.07 3.38
CA LYS A 671 -39.58 -6.61 4.22
C LYS A 671 -38.35 -5.70 4.22
N ILE A 672 -38.02 -5.10 3.07
CA ILE A 672 -36.86 -4.23 2.93
C ILE A 672 -37.12 -2.86 3.58
N TYR A 673 -38.35 -2.36 3.52
CA TYR A 673 -38.76 -1.18 4.28
C TYR A 673 -38.68 -1.41 5.80
N LEU A 674 -39.10 -2.58 6.30
CA LEU A 674 -39.11 -2.89 7.73
C LEU A 674 -37.73 -3.23 8.32
N MET A 675 -36.83 -3.84 7.54
CA MET A 675 -35.46 -4.17 8.00
C MET A 675 -34.52 -2.96 8.09
N ASN A 676 -34.94 -1.80 7.58
CA ASN A 676 -34.11 -0.61 7.45
C ASN A 676 -34.65 0.61 8.22
N TYR A 677 -35.65 0.40 9.08
CA TYR A 677 -36.12 1.37 10.08
C TYR A 677 -35.73 0.95 11.49
#